data_AF-A0A7W3TSG1-F1
#
_entry.id   AF-A0A7W3TSG1-F1
#
_cell.length_a   1.000
_cell.length_b   1.000
_cell.length_c   1.000
_cell.angle_alpha   90.00
_cell.angle_beta   90.00
_cell.angle_gamma   90.00
#
_symmetry.space_group_name_H-M   'P 1'
#
loop_
_entity.id
_entity.type
_entity.pdbx_description
1 polymer ?
#
loop_
_entity_poly.entity_id
_entity_poly.type
_entity_poly.pdbx_seq_one_letter_code
_entity_poly.pdbx_strand_id
1 'polypeptide(L)'
;MNEENTQEKISKIKELRDNYKESNDINELNQAYKECQEADNQGIDVSWQFPWVMYDYLKRLADENIRSYLYTLDVIKNKGFFTNGSIPLTVQKNFIIAVQNNICWVAWKLKEKQDYPNLFALYERGFKYFADFDEHLIENTELFHRNKSKYYGKQGFFEAIINTLVTSEDIPKKQADLDVLISRLQQVDEYFNKKHVPYYYFLVTKITRTISGLTWNYYKSQNEELLNSSVKAYLRLGLNFPEDTKIVNIILPLIQKYHGKDDKYCDNYPGNFTKVIDLLDLGNFSTEDYEKYQSEDGKKYPGLAERTVTSYLKAQSKSYFHTSQQVKEISAKVIPILERHSDYTWAIYFYCQILLQGGFYDNARKIGLQLVKNNIANPNMWGLLATACQGNFTIKMACLYQACTRGTMSQNVRKNFIDGLIAMKDPNYYPIAKREILQLRNKEQVQQYKSFEWFNDTKEASKNDIIPRLDAIVSKLLYPDAEPCRFYVDWQNEHNYWVVIPNAKSKLFVRRKIRKKLVDKKLKTNQGYSAVLISYDDDSTKVKYVGAVSEVRDDEFTKLYIKEDCGVFSAVRDFGFIVKDNQALDEDYFCNSKIVKEKNLRNYDTIKFLAKYSFDKKNEKWKWGYYKILAVNHANPAEFKRTFQGTATIKKNRTGHAFAFVDDGDDSCYVSGDLLTKAGIEFNGDSSTTDFNSHDQLSLKLLAEKKYNDRRKKWEWRASSIQEVNKGVK
;
A
#
# COMPACT_ATOMS: atom_id res chain seq x y z
N MET A 1 40.05 49.10 42.63
CA MET A 1 38.81 48.89 43.40
C MET A 1 38.91 47.57 44.12
N ASN A 2 38.50 47.49 45.39
CA ASN A 2 38.63 46.30 46.22
C ASN A 2 37.58 45.26 45.78
N GLU A 3 37.98 43.99 45.55
CA GLU A 3 37.06 42.90 45.16
C GLU A 3 35.90 42.75 46.16
N GLU A 4 36.17 42.99 47.43
CA GLU A 4 35.22 42.95 48.54
C GLU A 4 34.05 43.95 48.36
N ASN A 5 34.33 45.18 47.92
CA ASN A 5 33.32 46.22 47.68
C ASN A 5 32.47 45.92 46.43
N THR A 6 33.06 45.21 45.45
CA THR A 6 32.35 44.76 44.24
C THR A 6 31.35 43.66 44.58
N GLN A 7 31.77 42.68 45.38
CA GLN A 7 30.94 41.55 45.81
C GLN A 7 29.79 42.00 46.72
N GLU A 8 30.03 42.99 47.59
CA GLU A 8 29.03 43.60 48.47
C GLU A 8 27.92 44.29 47.67
N LYS A 9 28.28 45.16 46.71
CA LYS A 9 27.34 45.84 45.80
C LYS A 9 26.48 44.83 45.01
N ILE A 10 27.08 43.78 44.46
CA ILE A 10 26.35 42.74 43.71
C ILE A 10 25.38 41.96 44.63
N SER A 11 25.82 41.61 45.84
CA SER A 11 24.99 40.88 46.81
C SER A 11 23.79 41.71 47.25
N LYS A 12 24.00 43.01 47.50
CA LYS A 12 22.94 43.96 47.83
C LYS A 12 21.88 44.07 46.71
N ILE A 13 22.31 44.18 45.45
CA ILE A 13 21.38 44.20 44.31
C ILE A 13 20.54 42.92 44.26
N LYS A 14 21.16 41.76 44.52
CA LYS A 14 20.47 40.47 44.53
C LYS A 14 19.46 40.37 45.67
N GLU A 15 19.85 40.77 46.88
CA GLU A 15 19.00 40.78 48.06
C GLU A 15 17.77 41.67 47.86
N LEU A 16 17.95 42.92 47.42
CA LEU A 16 16.84 43.83 47.12
C LEU A 16 15.86 43.24 46.09
N ARG A 17 16.39 42.57 45.05
CA ARG A 17 15.58 41.90 44.05
C ARG A 17 14.83 40.68 44.62
N ASP A 18 15.47 39.89 45.46
CA ASP A 18 14.83 38.70 46.06
C ASP A 18 13.78 39.13 47.10
N ASN A 19 14.04 40.17 47.89
CA ASN A 19 13.05 40.84 48.75
C ASN A 19 11.86 41.34 47.95
N TYR A 20 12.08 41.95 46.78
CA TYR A 20 10.99 42.33 45.88
C TYR A 20 10.14 41.12 45.45
N LYS A 21 10.74 39.98 45.10
CA LYS A 21 9.96 38.80 44.69
C LYS A 21 9.08 38.24 45.81
N GLU A 22 9.52 38.37 47.06
CA GLU A 22 8.78 37.89 48.22
C GLU A 22 7.69 38.88 48.67
N SER A 23 8.01 40.17 48.70
CA SER A 23 7.14 41.24 49.23
C SER A 23 6.25 41.92 48.18
N ASN A 24 6.65 41.86 46.92
CA ASN A 24 6.13 42.66 45.81
C ASN A 24 6.24 44.20 46.05
N ASP A 25 7.16 44.67 46.90
CA ASP A 25 7.37 46.11 47.13
C ASP A 25 8.20 46.77 46.01
N ILE A 26 7.62 47.78 45.34
CA ILE A 26 8.30 48.50 44.27
C ILE A 26 9.51 49.30 44.74
N ASN A 27 9.55 49.67 46.03
CA ASN A 27 10.67 50.42 46.58
C ASN A 27 11.95 49.59 46.59
N GLU A 28 11.84 48.29 46.86
CA GLU A 28 12.95 47.32 46.79
C GLU A 28 13.49 47.22 45.35
N LEU A 29 12.59 47.16 44.36
CA LEU A 29 12.98 47.10 42.94
C LEU A 29 13.56 48.44 42.43
N ASN A 30 13.01 49.58 42.89
CA ASN A 30 13.56 50.93 42.67
C ASN A 30 14.95 51.08 43.26
N GLN A 31 15.18 50.55 44.45
CA GLN A 31 16.49 50.56 45.08
C GLN A 31 17.45 49.63 44.34
N ALA A 32 17.02 48.42 43.94
CA ALA A 32 17.85 47.50 43.15
C ALA A 32 18.31 48.13 41.82
N TYR A 33 17.44 48.87 41.14
CA TYR A 33 17.80 49.59 39.91
C TYR A 33 18.76 50.76 40.16
N LYS A 34 18.52 51.58 41.19
CA LYS A 34 19.45 52.66 41.57
C LYS A 34 20.83 52.11 41.92
N GLU A 35 20.89 51.02 42.68
CA GLU A 35 22.14 50.36 43.04
C GLU A 35 22.86 49.81 41.81
N CYS A 36 22.13 49.28 40.82
CA CYS A 36 22.74 48.90 39.55
C CYS A 36 23.31 50.11 38.78
N GLN A 37 22.59 51.25 38.74
CA GLN A 37 23.07 52.46 38.07
C GLN A 37 24.32 53.03 38.75
N GLU A 38 24.34 53.04 40.08
CA GLU A 38 25.50 53.48 40.85
C GLU A 38 26.70 52.55 40.65
N ALA A 39 26.46 51.24 40.65
CA ALA A 39 27.50 50.24 40.39
C ALA A 39 28.09 50.41 38.98
N ASP A 40 27.25 50.58 37.96
CA ASP A 40 27.67 50.83 36.57
C ASP A 40 28.48 52.14 36.45
N ASN A 41 28.03 53.23 37.09
CA ASN A 41 28.78 54.49 37.14
C ASN A 41 30.15 54.37 37.85
N GLN A 42 30.31 53.38 38.73
CA GLN A 42 31.56 53.05 39.40
C GLN A 42 32.42 52.06 38.61
N GLY A 43 31.99 51.62 37.42
CA GLY A 43 32.67 50.62 36.60
C GLY A 43 32.55 49.19 37.13
N ILE A 44 31.61 48.91 38.03
CA ILE A 44 31.28 47.57 38.51
C ILE A 44 30.42 46.87 37.46
N ASP A 45 30.82 45.66 37.07
CA ASP A 45 30.05 44.84 36.13
C ASP A 45 28.76 44.29 36.77
N VAL A 46 27.62 44.91 36.44
CA VAL A 46 26.28 44.47 36.86
C VAL A 46 25.53 43.69 35.76
N SER A 47 26.25 43.23 34.74
CA SER A 47 25.72 42.52 33.56
C SER A 47 24.83 41.31 33.89
N TRP A 48 25.04 40.68 35.05
CA TRP A 48 24.26 39.52 35.48
C TRP A 48 22.97 39.87 36.22
N GLN A 49 22.89 41.04 36.86
CA GLN A 49 21.82 41.38 37.80
C GLN A 49 20.86 42.37 37.16
N PHE A 50 21.38 43.34 36.43
CA PHE A 50 20.60 44.39 35.81
C PHE A 50 19.53 43.86 34.83
N PRO A 51 19.81 42.90 33.92
CA PRO A 51 18.77 42.37 33.03
C PRO A 51 17.59 41.77 33.79
N TRP A 52 17.86 41.09 34.91
CA TRP A 52 16.80 40.50 35.70
C TRP A 52 15.99 41.52 36.51
N VAL A 53 16.64 42.58 37.01
CA VAL A 53 15.94 43.73 37.61
C VAL A 53 15.01 44.38 36.57
N MET A 54 15.50 44.59 35.35
CA MET A 54 14.68 45.15 34.25
C MET A 54 13.54 44.23 33.82
N TYR A 55 13.76 42.91 33.80
CA TYR A 55 12.70 41.94 33.54
C TYR A 55 11.59 42.03 34.59
N ASP A 56 11.94 42.14 35.87
CA ASP A 56 10.96 42.25 36.95
C ASP A 56 10.18 43.58 36.88
N TYR A 57 10.84 44.67 36.47
CA TYR A 57 10.17 45.93 36.11
C TYR A 57 9.17 45.76 34.97
N LEU A 58 9.59 45.14 33.86
CA LEU A 58 8.71 44.88 32.73
C LEU A 58 7.50 44.04 33.15
N LYS A 59 7.74 42.98 33.92
CA LYS A 59 6.67 42.10 34.42
C LYS A 59 5.63 42.86 35.25
N ARG A 60 6.07 43.75 36.13
CA ARG A 60 5.18 44.58 36.95
C ARG A 60 4.45 45.65 36.15
N LEU A 61 5.17 46.40 35.32
CA LEU A 61 4.60 47.48 34.51
C LEU A 61 3.55 46.95 33.52
N ALA A 62 3.73 45.72 33.04
CA ALA A 62 2.74 45.05 32.21
C ALA A 62 1.36 44.90 32.90
N ASP A 63 1.34 44.77 34.23
CA ASP A 63 0.13 44.65 35.02
C ASP A 63 -0.46 46.00 35.44
N GLU A 64 0.41 46.97 35.75
CA GLU A 64 0.00 48.24 36.36
C GLU A 64 -0.19 49.38 35.35
N ASN A 65 0.67 49.47 34.32
CA ASN A 65 0.67 50.62 33.40
C ASN A 65 1.32 50.27 32.05
N ILE A 66 0.48 49.97 31.06
CA ILE A 66 0.93 49.62 29.71
C ILE A 66 1.74 50.72 29.01
N ARG A 67 1.46 52.01 29.26
CA ARG A 67 2.24 53.10 28.65
C ARG A 67 3.67 53.11 29.18
N SER A 68 3.83 52.94 30.49
CA SER A 68 5.13 52.83 31.13
C SER A 68 5.87 51.56 30.70
N TYR A 69 5.16 50.44 30.52
CA TYR A 69 5.72 49.21 29.96
C TYR A 69 6.32 49.43 28.57
N LEU A 70 5.54 50.04 27.66
CA LEU A 70 5.98 50.33 26.29
C LEU A 70 7.17 51.29 26.28
N TYR A 71 7.17 52.31 27.14
CA TYR A 71 8.31 53.23 27.30
C TYR A 71 9.56 52.50 27.81
N THR A 72 9.42 51.60 28.77
CA THR A 72 10.55 50.81 29.30
C THR A 72 11.15 49.90 28.23
N LEU A 73 10.35 49.30 27.34
CA LEU A 73 10.88 48.57 26.18
C LEU A 73 11.73 49.46 25.26
N ASP A 74 11.32 50.70 25.02
CA ASP A 74 12.08 51.67 24.22
C ASP A 74 13.40 52.06 24.91
N VAL A 75 13.37 52.28 26.24
CA VAL A 75 14.57 52.54 27.05
C VAL A 75 15.53 51.35 26.99
N ILE A 76 15.00 50.13 27.08
CA ILE A 76 15.82 48.94 27.00
C ILE A 76 16.48 48.86 25.60
N LYS A 77 15.76 49.18 24.52
CA LYS A 77 16.37 49.19 23.18
C LYS A 77 17.52 50.20 23.07
N ASN A 78 17.27 51.44 23.47
CA ASN A 78 18.15 52.57 23.13
C ASN A 78 19.47 52.61 23.90
N LYS A 79 19.54 51.98 25.09
CA LYS A 79 20.79 51.95 25.87
C LYS A 79 21.81 50.91 25.38
N GLY A 80 21.50 50.11 24.35
CA GLY A 80 22.49 49.21 23.73
C GLY A 80 23.04 48.13 24.67
N PHE A 81 22.19 47.52 25.51
CA PHE A 81 22.62 46.62 26.61
C PHE A 81 23.59 45.50 26.24
N PHE A 82 23.58 45.03 25.00
CA PHE A 82 24.36 43.88 24.56
C PHE A 82 25.61 44.26 23.75
N THR A 83 25.88 45.55 23.54
CA THR A 83 26.91 45.99 22.58
C THR A 83 28.34 46.02 23.14
N ASN A 84 28.53 45.90 24.46
CA ASN A 84 29.86 46.06 25.09
C ASN A 84 30.59 44.75 25.44
N GLY A 85 30.09 43.57 25.02
CA GLY A 85 30.84 42.30 25.11
C GLY A 85 31.10 41.74 26.53
N SER A 86 30.67 42.42 27.60
CA SER A 86 30.88 42.02 29.00
C SER A 86 29.85 40.99 29.53
N ILE A 87 28.67 40.91 28.92
CA ILE A 87 27.59 40.03 29.39
C ILE A 87 27.79 38.60 28.86
N PRO A 88 27.83 37.55 29.70
CA PRO A 88 27.91 36.18 29.21
C PRO A 88 26.72 35.79 28.33
N LEU A 89 27.00 35.10 27.22
CA LEU A 89 26.03 34.71 26.19
C LEU A 89 24.79 33.99 26.78
N THR A 90 24.97 33.20 27.83
CA THR A 90 23.89 32.49 28.54
C THR A 90 22.90 33.44 29.22
N VAL A 91 23.38 34.55 29.79
CA VAL A 91 22.53 35.58 30.42
C VAL A 91 21.75 36.34 29.38
N GLN A 92 22.42 36.73 28.29
CA GLN A 92 21.80 37.43 27.18
C GLN A 92 20.64 36.59 26.61
N LYS A 93 20.89 35.29 26.36
CA LYS A 93 19.86 34.34 25.91
C LYS A 93 18.69 34.23 26.89
N ASN A 94 18.96 34.05 28.18
CA ASN A 94 17.91 33.91 29.19
C ASN A 94 17.05 35.17 29.33
N PHE A 95 17.67 36.35 29.29
CA PHE A 95 16.93 37.61 29.33
C PHE A 95 16.10 37.83 28.07
N ILE A 96 16.66 37.57 26.88
CA ILE A 96 15.92 37.63 25.61
C ILE A 96 14.68 36.73 25.68
N ILE A 97 14.83 35.46 26.10
CA ILE A 97 13.71 34.53 26.27
C ILE A 97 12.67 35.10 27.24
N ALA A 98 13.12 35.61 28.39
CA ALA A 98 12.22 36.14 29.42
C ALA A 98 11.41 37.35 28.91
N VAL A 99 12.06 38.30 28.24
CA VAL A 99 11.40 39.48 27.65
C VAL A 99 10.45 39.07 26.51
N GLN A 100 10.86 38.15 25.64
CA GLN A 100 10.01 37.65 24.56
C GLN A 100 8.74 36.99 25.11
N ASN A 101 8.88 36.11 26.10
CA ASN A 101 7.75 35.47 26.77
C ASN A 101 6.83 36.49 27.44
N ASN A 102 7.41 37.51 28.08
CA ASN A 102 6.64 38.57 28.72
C ASN A 102 5.85 39.39 27.68
N ILE A 103 6.47 39.82 26.57
CA ILE A 103 5.78 40.55 25.49
C ILE A 103 4.61 39.72 24.94
N CYS A 104 4.83 38.42 24.65
CA CYS A 104 3.76 37.54 24.19
C CYS A 104 2.61 37.47 25.20
N TRP A 105 2.93 37.36 26.50
CA TRP A 105 1.93 37.35 27.56
C TRP A 105 1.15 38.66 27.68
N VAL A 106 1.82 39.81 27.57
CA VAL A 106 1.15 41.13 27.56
C VAL A 106 0.24 41.25 26.34
N ALA A 107 0.70 40.76 25.18
CA ALA A 107 -0.11 40.74 23.97
C ALA A 107 -1.41 39.94 24.16
N TRP A 108 -1.34 38.77 24.79
CA TRP A 108 -2.53 37.99 25.17
C TRP A 108 -3.48 38.77 26.07
N LYS A 109 -2.97 39.41 27.13
CA LYS A 109 -3.78 40.21 28.05
C LYS A 109 -4.47 41.38 27.34
N LEU A 110 -3.75 42.09 26.47
CA LEU A 110 -4.31 43.20 25.71
C LEU A 110 -5.38 42.72 24.71
N LYS A 111 -5.18 41.55 24.09
CA LYS A 111 -6.19 40.91 23.24
C LYS A 111 -7.45 40.55 24.03
N GLU A 112 -7.31 39.91 25.19
CA GLU A 112 -8.43 39.56 26.08
C GLU A 112 -9.21 40.80 26.53
N LYS A 113 -8.50 41.90 26.83
CA LYS A 113 -9.08 43.21 27.15
C LYS A 113 -9.60 44.00 25.94
N GLN A 114 -9.39 43.50 24.73
CA GLN A 114 -9.72 44.17 23.47
C GLN A 114 -9.05 45.55 23.28
N ASP A 115 -7.89 45.77 23.90
CA ASP A 115 -7.11 47.01 23.82
C ASP A 115 -6.15 46.97 22.62
N TYR A 116 -6.74 47.05 21.43
CA TYR A 116 -6.00 46.95 20.16
C TYR A 116 -4.97 48.07 19.92
N PRO A 117 -5.22 49.35 20.27
CA PRO A 117 -4.22 50.39 20.09
C PRO A 117 -2.91 50.09 20.83
N ASN A 118 -2.99 49.65 22.10
CA ASN A 118 -1.81 49.28 22.87
C ASN A 118 -1.22 47.94 22.40
N LEU A 119 -2.04 47.01 21.93
CA LEU A 119 -1.57 45.76 21.33
C LEU A 119 -0.72 46.01 20.08
N PHE A 120 -1.16 46.91 19.20
CA PHE A 120 -0.41 47.26 17.99
C PHE A 120 0.88 48.03 18.33
N ALA A 121 0.82 48.94 19.30
CA ALA A 121 2.00 49.64 19.82
C ALA A 121 3.01 48.68 20.47
N LEU A 122 2.53 47.62 21.14
CA LEU A 122 3.35 46.55 21.70
C LEU A 122 4.03 45.74 20.60
N TYR A 123 3.29 45.35 19.57
CA TYR A 123 3.86 44.66 18.42
C TYR A 123 4.97 45.50 17.80
N GLU A 124 4.71 46.76 17.44
CA GLU A 124 5.69 47.63 16.78
C GLU A 124 7.01 47.68 17.57
N ARG A 125 6.91 47.90 18.88
CA ARG A 125 8.07 47.96 19.79
C ARG A 125 8.75 46.62 19.94
N GLY A 126 8.00 45.54 20.12
CA GLY A 126 8.57 44.18 20.18
C GLY A 126 9.33 43.82 18.91
N PHE A 127 8.76 44.09 17.73
CA PHE A 127 9.42 43.88 16.45
C PHE A 127 10.68 44.75 16.31
N LYS A 128 10.58 46.06 16.56
CA LYS A 128 11.73 46.97 16.51
C LYS A 128 12.81 46.61 17.51
N TYR A 129 12.43 46.12 18.69
CA TYR A 129 13.37 45.74 19.74
C TYR A 129 14.24 44.56 19.31
N PHE A 130 13.63 43.51 18.74
CA PHE A 130 14.37 42.29 18.35
C PHE A 130 14.89 42.27 16.91
N ALA A 131 14.52 43.26 16.08
CA ALA A 131 14.99 43.36 14.71
C ALA A 131 16.52 43.45 14.61
N ASP A 132 17.12 44.25 15.49
CA ASP A 132 18.53 44.65 15.45
C ASP A 132 19.47 43.72 16.25
N PHE A 133 18.93 42.68 16.89
CA PHE A 133 19.75 41.70 17.65
C PHE A 133 20.55 40.78 16.72
N ASP A 134 21.66 40.22 17.17
CA ASP A 134 22.41 39.19 16.42
C ASP A 134 21.56 37.92 16.24
N GLU A 135 21.51 37.37 15.02
CA GLU A 135 20.79 36.12 14.71
C GLU A 135 21.36 34.92 15.49
N HIS A 136 22.69 34.86 15.70
CA HIS A 136 23.33 33.77 16.43
C HIS A 136 22.96 33.74 17.93
N LEU A 137 22.53 34.88 18.47
CA LEU A 137 22.04 35.00 19.85
C LEU A 137 20.62 34.43 20.01
N ILE A 138 19.80 34.47 18.96
CA ILE A 138 18.36 34.17 19.01
C ILE A 138 18.03 32.81 18.37
N GLU A 139 18.79 32.32 17.39
CA GLU A 139 18.49 31.05 16.67
C GLU A 139 18.32 29.81 17.55
N ASN A 140 18.89 29.82 18.76
CA ASN A 140 18.82 28.70 19.71
C ASN A 140 17.91 28.94 20.93
N THR A 141 17.09 30.01 20.93
CA THR A 141 16.19 30.28 22.05
C THR A 141 14.84 29.58 21.84
N GLU A 142 14.52 28.59 22.68
CA GLU A 142 13.22 27.94 22.75
C GLU A 142 12.24 28.84 23.52
N LEU A 143 11.18 29.31 22.86
CA LEU A 143 10.11 30.11 23.48
C LEU A 143 9.18 29.23 24.33
N PHE A 144 8.66 29.79 25.43
CA PHE A 144 7.80 29.06 26.38
C PHE A 144 6.34 28.93 25.90
N HIS A 145 5.67 27.91 26.43
CA HIS A 145 4.48 27.23 25.88
C HIS A 145 3.12 27.73 26.39
N ARG A 146 2.12 27.71 25.49
CA ARG A 146 0.70 27.47 25.85
C ARG A 146 0.03 26.38 24.98
N ASN A 147 0.41 26.25 23.69
CA ASN A 147 -0.25 25.34 22.72
C ASN A 147 0.69 24.31 22.01
N LYS A 148 1.67 23.71 22.71
CA LYS A 148 2.58 22.64 22.19
C LYS A 148 3.42 22.97 20.94
N SER A 149 3.35 24.17 20.39
CA SER A 149 4.22 24.62 19.29
C SER A 149 5.56 25.11 19.84
N LYS A 150 6.67 24.61 19.27
CA LYS A 150 8.03 25.08 19.58
C LYS A 150 8.42 26.16 18.58
N TYR A 151 8.73 27.35 19.09
CA TYR A 151 9.16 28.47 18.27
C TYR A 151 10.65 28.73 18.50
N TYR A 152 11.41 28.88 17.42
CA TYR A 152 12.85 29.09 17.43
C TYR A 152 13.21 30.39 16.72
N GLY A 153 14.23 31.10 17.22
CA GLY A 153 14.75 32.26 16.52
C GLY A 153 13.85 33.50 16.55
N LYS A 154 14.31 34.56 15.88
CA LYS A 154 13.53 35.80 15.69
C LYS A 154 12.20 35.53 14.99
N GLN A 155 12.22 34.64 13.99
CA GLN A 155 11.03 34.23 13.25
C GLN A 155 10.00 33.57 14.17
N GLY A 156 10.43 32.66 15.05
CA GLY A 156 9.56 32.02 16.03
C GLY A 156 8.91 33.00 17.01
N PHE A 157 9.66 34.00 17.48
CA PHE A 157 9.11 35.05 18.35
C PHE A 157 8.04 35.89 17.62
N PHE A 158 8.33 36.32 16.40
CA PHE A 158 7.38 37.05 15.57
C PHE A 158 6.12 36.23 15.30
N GLU A 159 6.27 34.93 15.08
CA GLU A 159 5.14 34.01 14.91
C GLU A 159 4.31 33.89 16.19
N ALA A 160 4.96 33.77 17.35
CA ALA A 160 4.29 33.68 18.65
C ALA A 160 3.49 34.96 18.98
N ILE A 161 4.06 36.13 18.72
CA ILE A 161 3.36 37.42 18.89
C ILE A 161 2.12 37.50 18.00
N ILE A 162 2.23 37.16 16.72
CA ILE A 162 1.09 37.27 15.80
C ILE A 162 0.00 36.24 16.08
N ASN A 163 0.36 35.05 16.57
CA ASN A 163 -0.60 34.06 17.03
C ASN A 163 -1.45 34.56 18.22
N THR A 164 -1.05 35.64 18.90
CA THR A 164 -1.92 36.27 19.90
C THR A 164 -3.15 36.95 19.27
N LEU A 165 -3.14 37.31 17.97
CA LEU A 165 -4.31 37.85 17.29
C LEU A 165 -5.39 36.79 16.99
N VAL A 166 -4.99 35.59 16.59
CA VAL A 166 -5.89 34.51 16.15
C VAL A 166 -5.36 33.16 16.59
N THR A 167 -6.18 32.41 17.33
CA THR A 167 -5.93 30.99 17.58
C THR A 167 -6.85 30.11 16.76
N SER A 168 -6.53 28.81 16.69
CA SER A 168 -7.40 27.77 16.13
C SER A 168 -8.73 27.62 16.88
N GLU A 169 -8.81 28.06 18.14
CA GLU A 169 -10.05 28.03 18.93
C GLU A 169 -10.93 29.25 18.63
N ASP A 170 -10.33 30.35 18.16
CA ASP A 170 -11.00 31.60 17.80
C ASP A 170 -11.55 31.61 16.36
N ILE A 171 -11.62 30.45 15.66
CA ILE A 171 -12.09 30.40 14.26
C ILE A 171 -13.47 31.06 14.18
N PRO A 172 -13.60 32.21 13.48
CA PRO A 172 -14.86 32.94 13.46
C PRO A 172 -15.98 32.08 12.90
N LYS A 173 -17.11 31.97 13.62
CA LYS A 173 -18.25 31.14 13.19
C LYS A 173 -19.34 31.93 12.48
N LYS A 174 -19.24 33.27 12.50
CA LYS A 174 -20.20 34.20 11.89
C LYS A 174 -19.46 35.29 11.13
N GLN A 175 -20.13 35.84 10.13
CA GLN A 175 -19.56 36.81 9.20
C GLN A 175 -19.03 38.06 9.90
N ALA A 176 -19.76 38.57 10.90
CA ALA A 176 -19.34 39.73 11.68
C ALA A 176 -18.00 39.51 12.41
N ASP A 177 -17.80 38.34 13.01
CA ASP A 177 -16.57 38.00 13.72
C ASP A 177 -15.38 37.89 12.76
N LEU A 178 -15.63 37.33 11.57
CA LEU A 178 -14.63 37.24 10.50
C LEU A 178 -14.27 38.64 9.98
N ASP A 179 -15.25 39.50 9.70
CA ASP A 179 -15.00 40.86 9.22
C ASP A 179 -14.21 41.71 10.22
N VAL A 180 -14.54 41.58 11.51
CA VAL A 180 -13.79 42.22 12.61
C VAL A 180 -12.35 41.73 12.62
N LEU A 181 -12.13 40.42 12.50
CA LEU A 181 -10.78 39.87 12.46
C LEU A 181 -9.99 40.35 11.24
N ILE A 182 -10.61 40.31 10.06
CA ILE A 182 -9.98 40.77 8.82
C ILE A 182 -9.63 42.25 8.88
N SER A 183 -10.53 43.09 9.38
CA SER A 183 -10.27 44.52 9.59
C SER A 183 -9.08 44.74 10.52
N ARG A 184 -8.94 43.94 11.58
CA ARG A 184 -7.77 43.99 12.48
C ARG A 184 -6.48 43.60 11.77
N LEU A 185 -6.49 42.53 10.98
CA LEU A 185 -5.31 42.09 10.22
C LEU A 185 -4.90 43.15 9.18
N GLN A 186 -5.86 43.85 8.57
CA GLN A 186 -5.60 44.98 7.67
C GLN A 186 -4.99 46.17 8.39
N GLN A 187 -5.49 46.52 9.56
CA GLN A 187 -4.92 47.61 10.37
C GLN A 187 -3.48 47.30 10.79
N VAL A 188 -3.21 46.03 11.15
CA VAL A 188 -1.84 45.57 11.42
C VAL A 188 -0.97 45.69 10.17
N ASP A 189 -1.44 45.24 9.02
CA ASP A 189 -0.70 45.36 7.77
C ASP A 189 -0.38 46.84 7.42
N GLU A 190 -1.40 47.70 7.43
CA GLU A 190 -1.28 49.12 7.11
C GLU A 190 -0.36 49.87 8.08
N TYR A 191 -0.48 49.57 9.38
CA TYR A 191 0.34 50.18 10.42
C TYR A 191 1.83 49.87 10.21
N PHE A 192 2.15 48.60 9.95
CA PHE A 192 3.53 48.15 9.81
C PHE A 192 4.14 48.55 8.46
N ASN A 193 3.34 48.54 7.40
CA ASN A 193 3.75 49.01 6.07
C ASN A 193 4.14 50.51 6.11
N LYS A 194 3.29 51.36 6.71
CA LYS A 194 3.57 52.82 6.85
C LYS A 194 4.80 53.12 7.72
N LYS A 195 5.09 52.28 8.70
CA LYS A 195 6.18 52.47 9.66
C LYS A 195 7.51 51.85 9.22
N HIS A 196 7.56 51.20 8.05
CA HIS A 196 8.73 50.49 7.52
C HIS A 196 9.38 49.57 8.56
N VAL A 197 8.56 48.81 9.28
CA VAL A 197 9.06 47.93 10.35
C VAL A 197 9.89 46.79 9.75
N PRO A 198 11.09 46.49 10.30
CA PRO A 198 11.88 45.35 9.86
C PRO A 198 11.08 44.03 9.92
N TYR A 199 11.37 43.10 9.00
CA TYR A 199 10.68 41.79 8.89
C TYR A 199 9.17 41.86 8.56
N TYR A 200 8.67 42.99 8.05
CA TYR A 200 7.29 43.13 7.57
C TYR A 200 6.84 42.00 6.61
N TYR A 201 7.73 41.51 5.74
CA TYR A 201 7.43 40.38 4.84
C TYR A 201 7.03 39.09 5.59
N PHE A 202 7.57 38.86 6.79
CA PHE A 202 7.24 37.70 7.62
C PHE A 202 5.86 37.83 8.25
N LEU A 203 5.52 39.04 8.71
CA LEU A 203 4.18 39.39 9.18
C LEU A 203 3.13 39.19 8.09
N VAL A 204 3.40 39.70 6.88
CA VAL A 204 2.59 39.49 5.67
C VAL A 204 2.39 38.01 5.37
N THR A 205 3.46 37.21 5.45
CA THR A 205 3.41 35.75 5.25
C THR A 205 2.54 35.07 6.32
N LYS A 206 2.61 35.51 7.58
CA LYS A 206 1.82 34.93 8.66
C LYS A 206 0.34 35.29 8.57
N ILE A 207 0.00 36.56 8.32
CA ILE A 207 -1.37 37.00 8.05
C ILE A 207 -1.96 36.17 6.91
N THR A 208 -1.18 36.00 5.84
CA THR A 208 -1.54 35.16 4.69
C THR A 208 -1.82 33.73 5.12
N ARG A 209 -0.93 33.05 5.86
CA ARG A 209 -1.17 31.67 6.34
C ARG A 209 -2.42 31.56 7.21
N THR A 210 -2.65 32.51 8.11
CA THR A 210 -3.82 32.52 8.98
C THR A 210 -5.12 32.57 8.18
N ILE A 211 -5.22 33.48 7.20
CA ILE A 211 -6.43 33.58 6.36
C ILE A 211 -6.58 32.32 5.50
N SER A 212 -5.48 31.70 5.04
CA SER A 212 -5.51 30.46 4.22
C SER A 212 -6.07 29.31 5.01
N GLY A 213 -5.61 29.16 6.26
CA GLY A 213 -6.13 28.18 7.20
C GLY A 213 -7.62 28.40 7.49
N LEU A 214 -8.05 29.66 7.69
CA LEU A 214 -9.48 29.98 7.86
C LEU A 214 -10.29 29.62 6.62
N THR A 215 -9.84 30.03 5.44
CA THR A 215 -10.48 29.69 4.16
C THR A 215 -10.63 28.18 3.99
N TRP A 216 -9.58 27.40 4.32
CA TRP A 216 -9.62 25.94 4.29
C TRP A 216 -10.65 25.38 5.28
N ASN A 217 -10.69 25.90 6.50
CA ASN A 217 -11.64 25.46 7.52
C ASN A 217 -13.10 25.81 7.14
N TYR A 218 -13.36 26.96 6.51
CA TYR A 218 -14.69 27.33 6.02
C TYR A 218 -15.13 26.52 4.81
N TYR A 219 -14.19 26.18 3.94
CA TYR A 219 -14.44 25.22 2.87
C TYR A 219 -14.85 23.86 3.45
N LYS A 220 -14.11 23.35 4.45
CA LYS A 220 -14.42 22.09 5.14
C LYS A 220 -15.80 22.08 5.79
N SER A 221 -16.19 23.18 6.44
CA SER A 221 -17.50 23.30 7.07
C SER A 221 -18.63 23.65 6.11
N GLN A 222 -18.36 23.72 4.80
CA GLN A 222 -19.31 24.13 3.76
C GLN A 222 -19.98 25.49 4.03
N ASN A 223 -19.27 26.38 4.74
CA ASN A 223 -19.78 27.71 5.07
C ASN A 223 -19.42 28.70 3.96
N GLU A 224 -20.22 28.69 2.87
CA GLU A 224 -19.97 29.49 1.66
C GLU A 224 -19.89 31.00 1.93
N GLU A 225 -20.64 31.51 2.91
CA GLU A 225 -20.64 32.92 3.27
C GLU A 225 -19.27 33.35 3.83
N LEU A 226 -18.79 32.63 4.86
CA LEU A 226 -17.48 32.89 5.47
C LEU A 226 -16.33 32.60 4.53
N LEU A 227 -16.49 31.57 3.68
CA LEU A 227 -15.54 31.23 2.64
C LEU A 227 -15.34 32.42 1.68
N ASN A 228 -16.43 32.92 1.10
CA ASN A 228 -16.39 34.06 0.19
C ASN A 228 -15.80 35.30 0.86
N SER A 229 -16.13 35.54 2.12
CA SER A 229 -15.62 36.69 2.87
C SER A 229 -14.14 36.59 3.21
N SER A 230 -13.66 35.40 3.56
CA SER A 230 -12.22 35.15 3.76
C SER A 230 -11.42 35.33 2.46
N VAL A 231 -11.99 34.97 1.31
CA VAL A 231 -11.35 35.20 0.01
C VAL A 231 -11.41 36.68 -0.40
N LYS A 232 -12.50 37.39 -0.12
CA LYS A 232 -12.56 38.86 -0.31
C LYS A 232 -11.56 39.60 0.57
N ALA A 233 -11.35 39.13 1.80
CA ALA A 233 -10.36 39.68 2.71
C ALA A 233 -8.93 39.62 2.14
N TYR A 234 -8.60 38.48 1.53
CA TYR A 234 -7.37 38.32 0.79
C TYR A 234 -7.19 39.35 -0.32
N LEU A 235 -8.26 39.73 -1.05
CA LEU A 235 -8.17 40.72 -2.13
C LEU A 235 -7.83 42.10 -1.60
N ARG A 236 -8.47 42.43 -0.48
CA ARG A 236 -8.37 43.75 0.14
C ARG A 236 -7.02 43.99 0.80
N LEU A 237 -6.32 42.94 1.23
CA LEU A 237 -5.00 43.05 1.85
C LEU A 237 -3.90 43.47 0.86
N GLY A 238 -4.11 43.36 -0.46
CA GLY A 238 -3.22 43.98 -1.46
C GLY A 238 -1.73 43.58 -1.35
N LEU A 239 -1.43 42.47 -0.68
CA LEU A 239 -0.07 42.10 -0.28
C LEU A 239 0.80 41.86 -1.52
N ASN A 240 1.74 42.78 -1.76
CA ASN A 240 2.79 42.62 -2.76
C ASN A 240 3.79 41.59 -2.22
N PHE A 241 3.53 40.32 -2.49
CA PHE A 241 4.57 39.31 -2.34
C PHE A 241 5.74 39.65 -3.26
N PRO A 242 6.99 39.32 -2.87
CA PRO A 242 8.08 39.25 -3.83
C PRO A 242 7.65 38.27 -4.93
N GLU A 243 7.52 38.80 -6.15
CA GLU A 243 7.01 38.14 -7.37
C GLU A 243 5.48 37.98 -7.47
N ASP A 244 4.82 39.05 -7.91
CA ASP A 244 3.75 39.09 -8.92
C ASP A 244 2.65 38.00 -8.89
N THR A 245 2.23 37.56 -7.70
CA THR A 245 1.20 36.52 -7.59
C THR A 245 0.08 36.94 -6.64
N LYS A 246 -1.00 37.53 -7.17
CA LYS A 246 -2.24 37.77 -6.41
C LYS A 246 -2.90 36.43 -6.05
N ILE A 247 -2.58 35.93 -4.85
CA ILE A 247 -3.08 34.69 -4.21
C ILE A 247 -4.60 34.50 -4.38
N VAL A 248 -5.37 35.57 -4.51
CA VAL A 248 -6.83 35.49 -4.61
C VAL A 248 -7.33 34.94 -5.95
N ASN A 249 -6.64 35.26 -7.05
CA ASN A 249 -6.96 34.68 -8.36
C ASN A 249 -6.61 33.19 -8.42
N ILE A 250 -6.03 32.64 -7.34
CA ILE A 250 -5.57 31.25 -7.21
C ILE A 250 -6.45 30.47 -6.23
N ILE A 251 -6.78 31.05 -5.07
CA ILE A 251 -7.59 30.39 -4.03
C ILE A 251 -9.06 30.21 -4.47
N LEU A 252 -9.68 31.22 -5.10
CA LEU A 252 -11.09 31.18 -5.49
C LEU A 252 -11.38 30.08 -6.55
N PRO A 253 -10.58 29.91 -7.63
CA PRO A 253 -10.78 28.80 -8.58
C PRO A 253 -10.41 27.42 -8.02
N LEU A 254 -9.45 27.34 -7.08
CA LEU A 254 -9.09 26.08 -6.39
C LEU A 254 -10.26 25.55 -5.58
N ILE A 255 -10.97 26.45 -4.89
CA ILE A 255 -12.15 26.18 -4.07
C ILE A 255 -13.39 25.93 -4.94
N GLN A 256 -13.64 26.75 -5.96
CA GLN A 256 -14.77 26.59 -6.89
C GLN A 256 -14.71 25.28 -7.69
N LYS A 257 -13.51 24.77 -7.98
CA LYS A 257 -13.32 23.50 -8.68
C LYS A 257 -13.59 22.26 -7.82
N TYR A 258 -13.58 22.38 -6.49
CA TYR A 258 -13.91 21.25 -5.62
C TYR A 258 -15.37 20.79 -5.70
N HIS A 259 -16.24 21.52 -6.43
CA HIS A 259 -17.56 21.03 -6.85
C HIS A 259 -17.58 20.29 -8.21
N GLY A 260 -16.52 20.31 -9.04
CA GLY A 260 -16.64 19.74 -10.39
C GLY A 260 -15.39 19.73 -11.29
N LYS A 261 -14.96 18.51 -11.62
CA LYS A 261 -14.61 17.98 -12.96
C LYS A 261 -13.46 18.53 -13.81
N ASP A 262 -12.64 19.52 -13.45
CA ASP A 262 -11.64 20.00 -14.42
C ASP A 262 -10.22 20.21 -13.88
N ASP A 263 -9.37 19.19 -13.74
CA ASP A 263 -7.97 19.25 -13.20
C ASP A 263 -7.00 20.26 -13.88
N LYS A 264 -7.41 21.02 -14.90
CA LYS A 264 -6.54 21.86 -15.74
C LYS A 264 -5.77 23.00 -15.04
N TYR A 265 -6.08 23.34 -13.79
CA TYR A 265 -5.44 24.50 -13.14
C TYR A 265 -4.03 24.18 -12.65
N CYS A 266 -3.84 23.05 -11.96
CA CYS A 266 -2.49 22.57 -11.62
C CYS A 266 -1.68 22.30 -12.90
N ASP A 267 -2.37 22.01 -14.01
CA ASP A 267 -1.72 21.81 -15.29
C ASP A 267 -1.27 23.10 -15.98
N ASN A 268 -2.08 24.16 -15.94
CA ASN A 268 -1.84 25.44 -16.61
C ASN A 268 -1.00 26.42 -15.78
N TYR A 269 -1.11 26.36 -14.45
CA TYR A 269 -0.44 27.28 -13.52
C TYR A 269 0.24 26.52 -12.36
N PRO A 270 1.20 25.61 -12.65
CA PRO A 270 1.78 24.72 -11.65
C PRO A 270 2.49 25.48 -10.51
N GLY A 271 3.29 26.51 -10.81
CA GLY A 271 4.00 27.27 -9.77
C GLY A 271 3.08 28.02 -8.80
N ASN A 272 1.94 28.51 -9.29
CA ASN A 272 0.94 29.17 -8.44
C ASN A 272 0.22 28.15 -7.56
N PHE A 273 -0.11 26.99 -8.14
CA PHE A 273 -0.76 25.90 -7.40
C PHE A 273 0.13 25.39 -6.26
N THR A 274 1.42 25.14 -6.52
CA THR A 274 2.35 24.66 -5.48
C THR A 274 2.51 25.66 -4.37
N LYS A 275 2.70 26.95 -4.68
CA LYS A 275 2.78 28.03 -3.66
C LYS A 275 1.54 28.06 -2.75
N VAL A 276 0.33 27.89 -3.30
CA VAL A 276 -0.90 27.87 -2.50
C VAL A 276 -0.99 26.62 -1.63
N ILE A 277 -0.70 25.44 -2.18
CA ILE A 277 -0.65 24.23 -1.35
C ILE A 277 0.47 24.32 -0.30
N ASP A 278 1.60 24.97 -0.57
CA ASP A 278 2.65 25.16 0.43
C ASP A 278 2.23 26.08 1.59
N LEU A 279 1.24 26.95 1.37
CA LEU A 279 0.58 27.72 2.43
C LEU A 279 -0.46 26.89 3.21
N LEU A 280 -1.01 25.85 2.58
CA LEU A 280 -1.98 24.92 3.17
C LEU A 280 -1.24 23.71 3.76
N ASP A 281 -1.11 23.62 5.08
CA ASP A 281 -0.45 22.47 5.69
C ASP A 281 -1.20 21.15 5.38
N LEU A 282 -0.56 20.27 4.58
CA LEU A 282 -1.08 18.94 4.22
C LEU A 282 -1.27 18.03 5.44
N GLY A 283 -0.68 18.36 6.59
CA GLY A 283 -0.95 17.70 7.87
C GLY A 283 -2.38 17.92 8.40
N ASN A 284 -3.11 18.91 7.88
CA ASN A 284 -4.46 19.25 8.34
C ASN A 284 -5.59 18.46 7.66
N PHE A 285 -5.30 17.40 6.90
CA PHE A 285 -6.35 16.51 6.41
C PHE A 285 -7.01 15.78 7.60
N SER A 286 -8.35 15.80 7.66
CA SER A 286 -9.12 15.00 8.60
C SER A 286 -9.29 13.57 8.07
N THR A 287 -9.82 12.67 8.90
CA THR A 287 -10.07 11.27 8.51
C THR A 287 -10.97 11.15 7.28
N GLU A 288 -11.97 12.01 7.18
CA GLU A 288 -12.97 12.03 6.10
C GLU A 288 -12.33 12.47 4.76
N ASP A 289 -11.28 13.29 4.79
CA ASP A 289 -10.61 13.78 3.58
C ASP A 289 -9.93 12.63 2.80
N TYR A 290 -9.60 11.53 3.48
CA TYR A 290 -9.02 10.34 2.88
C TYR A 290 -10.07 9.40 2.28
N GLU A 291 -11.35 9.59 2.60
CA GLU A 291 -12.43 8.71 2.15
C GLU A 291 -12.76 8.95 0.68
N LYS A 292 -12.94 7.85 -0.07
CA LYS A 292 -13.36 7.90 -1.47
C LYS A 292 -14.84 8.26 -1.53
N TYR A 293 -15.20 9.29 -2.28
CA TYR A 293 -16.61 9.67 -2.45
C TYR A 293 -17.23 8.94 -3.64
N GLN A 294 -18.54 8.72 -3.59
CA GLN A 294 -19.30 8.08 -4.65
C GLN A 294 -20.16 9.13 -5.35
N SER A 295 -20.10 9.19 -6.69
CA SER A 295 -21.01 10.06 -7.45
C SER A 295 -22.41 9.46 -7.50
N GLU A 296 -23.38 10.26 -7.94
CA GLU A 296 -24.75 9.83 -8.25
C GLU A 296 -24.77 8.61 -9.22
N ASP A 297 -23.85 8.55 -10.18
CA ASP A 297 -23.69 7.42 -11.11
C ASP A 297 -23.11 6.13 -10.48
N GLY A 298 -22.90 6.10 -9.15
CA GLY A 298 -22.32 4.97 -8.43
C GLY A 298 -20.80 4.79 -8.59
N LYS A 299 -20.11 5.64 -9.38
CA LYS A 299 -18.65 5.60 -9.55
C LYS A 299 -17.95 6.15 -8.31
N LYS A 300 -16.91 5.44 -7.85
CA LYS A 300 -16.04 5.88 -6.76
C LYS A 300 -14.92 6.75 -7.29
N TYR A 301 -14.69 7.88 -6.63
CA TYR A 301 -13.64 8.83 -6.96
C TYR A 301 -12.66 8.97 -5.78
N PRO A 302 -11.39 9.34 -6.06
CA PRO A 302 -10.41 9.68 -5.05
C PRO A 302 -10.94 10.70 -4.02
N GLY A 303 -10.54 10.52 -2.75
CA GLY A 303 -10.85 11.48 -1.68
C GLY A 303 -10.19 12.85 -1.90
N LEU A 304 -10.48 13.82 -1.03
CA LEU A 304 -9.87 15.14 -1.09
C LEU A 304 -8.35 15.07 -0.95
N ALA A 305 -7.85 14.28 0.00
CA ALA A 305 -6.42 14.12 0.26
C ALA A 305 -5.69 13.55 -0.96
N GLU A 306 -6.20 12.46 -1.54
CA GLU A 306 -5.61 11.84 -2.74
C GLU A 306 -5.54 12.83 -3.92
N ARG A 307 -6.62 13.56 -4.21
CA ARG A 307 -6.67 14.54 -5.31
C ARG A 307 -5.70 15.70 -5.09
N THR A 308 -5.65 16.22 -3.87
CA THR A 308 -4.81 17.37 -3.51
C THR A 308 -3.34 17.00 -3.61
N VAL A 309 -2.93 15.89 -2.97
CA VAL A 309 -1.55 15.41 -2.97
C VAL A 309 -1.09 15.03 -4.37
N THR A 310 -1.94 14.35 -5.15
CA THR A 310 -1.64 14.03 -6.55
C THR A 310 -1.44 15.29 -7.38
N SER A 311 -2.33 16.27 -7.26
CA SER A 311 -2.24 17.54 -8.00
C SER A 311 -1.02 18.36 -7.61
N TYR A 312 -0.69 18.38 -6.32
CA TYR A 312 0.49 19.08 -5.79
C TYR A 312 1.76 18.47 -6.34
N LEU A 313 1.93 17.16 -6.22
CA LEU A 313 3.10 16.46 -6.74
C LEU A 313 3.19 16.54 -8.27
N LYS A 314 2.05 16.47 -8.97
CA LYS A 314 1.99 16.71 -10.42
C LYS A 314 2.50 18.10 -10.76
N ALA A 315 2.03 19.14 -10.08
CA ALA A 315 2.47 20.52 -10.30
C ALA A 315 3.97 20.69 -9.99
N GLN A 316 4.45 20.14 -8.86
CA GLN A 316 5.87 20.14 -8.50
C GLN A 316 6.72 19.44 -9.57
N SER A 317 6.29 18.28 -10.08
CA SER A 317 7.02 17.50 -11.09
C SER A 317 7.12 18.20 -12.46
N LYS A 318 6.32 19.24 -12.72
CA LYS A 318 6.44 20.05 -13.95
C LYS A 318 7.55 21.08 -13.86
N SER A 319 8.08 21.37 -12.68
CA SER A 319 9.30 22.15 -12.53
C SER A 319 10.48 21.30 -13.02
N TYR A 320 11.23 21.77 -14.01
CA TYR A 320 12.29 20.97 -14.63
C TYR A 320 13.53 20.79 -13.73
N PHE A 321 13.61 21.48 -12.60
CA PHE A 321 14.72 21.35 -11.65
C PHE A 321 14.23 21.54 -10.20
N HIS A 322 14.59 20.59 -9.33
CA HIS A 322 14.52 20.73 -7.88
C HIS A 322 15.91 20.55 -7.31
N THR A 323 16.34 21.48 -6.46
CA THR A 323 17.55 21.31 -5.66
C THR A 323 17.36 20.16 -4.66
N SER A 324 18.45 19.58 -4.18
CA SER A 324 18.38 18.51 -3.16
C SER A 324 17.65 18.95 -1.89
N GLN A 325 17.72 20.24 -1.55
CA GLN A 325 17.02 20.82 -0.41
C GLN A 325 15.50 20.89 -0.65
N GLN A 326 15.07 21.38 -1.81
CA GLN A 326 13.64 21.42 -2.19
C GLN A 326 13.03 20.02 -2.21
N VAL A 327 13.75 19.02 -2.71
CA VAL A 327 13.27 17.63 -2.68
C VAL A 327 13.09 17.15 -1.23
N LYS A 328 14.01 17.46 -0.32
CA LYS A 328 13.86 17.11 1.11
C LYS A 328 12.65 17.77 1.75
N GLU A 329 12.40 19.05 1.44
CA GLU A 329 11.24 19.80 1.94
C GLU A 329 9.92 19.21 1.43
N ILE A 330 9.83 18.91 0.13
CA ILE A 330 8.66 18.24 -0.46
C ILE A 330 8.48 16.87 0.19
N SER A 331 9.57 16.09 0.33
CA SER A 331 9.55 14.74 0.91
C SER A 331 9.02 14.74 2.34
N ALA A 332 9.45 15.69 3.17
CA ALA A 332 9.00 15.82 4.56
C ALA A 332 7.47 16.02 4.66
N LYS A 333 6.86 16.72 3.68
CA LYS A 333 5.41 16.94 3.64
C LYS A 333 4.63 15.72 3.17
N VAL A 334 5.14 14.99 2.17
CA VAL A 334 4.33 13.97 1.46
C VAL A 334 4.60 12.54 1.90
N ILE A 335 5.82 12.19 2.35
CA ILE A 335 6.16 10.83 2.78
C ILE A 335 5.17 10.30 3.84
N PRO A 336 4.83 11.06 4.91
CA PRO A 336 3.91 10.56 5.93
C PRO A 336 2.51 10.18 5.40
N ILE A 337 2.10 10.79 4.28
CA ILE A 337 0.83 10.49 3.61
C ILE A 337 1.00 9.28 2.68
N LEU A 338 2.05 9.27 1.86
CA LEU A 338 2.29 8.20 0.88
C LEU A 338 2.62 6.85 1.52
N GLU A 339 3.26 6.84 2.69
CA GLU A 339 3.51 5.61 3.45
C GLU A 339 2.22 5.00 4.01
N ARG A 340 1.26 5.84 4.43
CA ARG A 340 -0.06 5.38 4.89
C ARG A 340 -0.97 4.97 3.74
N HIS A 341 -0.83 5.61 2.58
CA HIS A 341 -1.69 5.43 1.41
C HIS A 341 -0.89 4.95 0.19
N SER A 342 -0.39 3.72 0.29
CA SER A 342 0.36 3.08 -0.81
C SER A 342 -0.48 2.84 -2.08
N ASP A 343 -1.81 2.98 -2.00
CA ASP A 343 -2.73 2.90 -3.13
C ASP A 343 -2.77 4.17 -3.99
N TYR A 344 -2.18 5.29 -3.54
CA TYR A 344 -2.11 6.57 -4.27
C TYR A 344 -1.08 6.53 -5.42
N THR A 345 -1.30 5.62 -6.37
CA THR A 345 -0.36 5.26 -7.43
C THR A 345 0.16 6.46 -8.22
N TRP A 346 -0.72 7.41 -8.56
CA TRP A 346 -0.32 8.60 -9.33
C TRP A 346 0.45 9.63 -8.49
N ALA A 347 0.10 9.82 -7.22
CA ALA A 347 0.88 10.65 -6.31
C ALA A 347 2.31 10.09 -6.18
N ILE A 348 2.44 8.78 -5.94
CA ILE A 348 3.74 8.09 -5.84
C ILE A 348 4.52 8.20 -7.17
N TYR A 349 3.84 8.10 -8.31
CA TYR A 349 4.45 8.31 -9.64
C TYR A 349 5.06 9.71 -9.78
N PHE A 350 4.31 10.77 -9.47
CA PHE A 350 4.80 12.15 -9.56
C PHE A 350 5.90 12.44 -8.54
N TYR A 351 5.79 11.90 -7.33
CA TYR A 351 6.86 11.98 -6.33
C TYR A 351 8.16 11.33 -6.83
N CYS A 352 8.07 10.18 -7.49
CA CYS A 352 9.23 9.54 -8.11
C CYS A 352 9.85 10.43 -9.22
N GLN A 353 9.04 11.16 -10.01
CA GLN A 353 9.57 12.14 -10.97
C GLN A 353 10.36 13.27 -10.29
N ILE A 354 9.87 13.78 -9.15
CA ILE A 354 10.57 14.81 -8.36
C ILE A 354 11.91 14.27 -7.83
N LEU A 355 11.95 13.03 -7.34
CA LEU A 355 13.20 12.39 -6.91
C LEU A 355 14.22 12.29 -8.06
N LEU A 356 13.76 11.96 -9.27
CA LEU A 356 14.62 11.90 -10.45
C LEU A 356 15.18 13.28 -10.82
N GLN A 357 14.36 14.33 -10.70
CA GLN A 357 14.77 15.71 -10.95
C GLN A 357 15.82 16.20 -9.96
N GLY A 358 15.71 15.80 -8.68
CA GLY A 358 16.70 16.12 -7.64
C GLY A 358 17.92 15.19 -7.58
N GLY A 359 18.07 14.25 -8.52
CA GLY A 359 19.20 13.33 -8.57
C GLY A 359 19.17 12.16 -7.58
N PHE A 360 18.05 11.91 -6.90
CA PHE A 360 17.89 10.82 -5.94
C PHE A 360 17.54 9.49 -6.62
N TYR A 361 18.40 9.04 -7.54
CA TYR A 361 18.14 7.89 -8.42
C TYR A 361 17.90 6.57 -7.68
N ASP A 362 18.61 6.31 -6.57
CA ASP A 362 18.41 5.08 -5.80
C ASP A 362 17.03 5.01 -5.13
N ASN A 363 16.56 6.13 -4.58
CA ASN A 363 15.23 6.24 -3.98
C ASN A 363 14.16 6.13 -5.06
N ALA A 364 14.34 6.85 -6.18
CA ALA A 364 13.46 6.76 -7.33
C ALA A 364 13.39 5.33 -7.90
N ARG A 365 14.51 4.59 -7.94
CA ARG A 365 14.55 3.20 -8.40
C ARG A 365 13.77 2.27 -7.47
N LYS A 366 13.92 2.41 -6.14
CA LYS A 366 13.16 1.63 -5.15
C LYS A 366 11.65 1.84 -5.35
N ILE A 367 11.21 3.11 -5.44
CA ILE A 367 9.80 3.45 -5.66
C ILE A 367 9.31 2.98 -7.03
N GLY A 368 10.10 3.22 -8.09
CA GLY A 368 9.79 2.81 -9.46
C GLY A 368 9.62 1.29 -9.60
N LEU A 369 10.45 0.49 -8.93
CA LEU A 369 10.31 -0.97 -8.89
C LEU A 369 8.97 -1.38 -8.27
N GLN A 370 8.59 -0.75 -7.16
CA GLN A 370 7.33 -1.04 -6.49
C GLN A 370 6.12 -0.63 -7.36
N LEU A 371 6.17 0.55 -7.97
CA LEU A 371 5.15 1.03 -8.91
C LEU A 371 4.94 0.05 -10.06
N VAL A 372 6.03 -0.42 -10.68
CA VAL A 372 5.97 -1.41 -11.76
C VAL A 372 5.41 -2.73 -11.26
N LYS A 373 5.84 -3.25 -10.10
CA LYS A 373 5.31 -4.50 -9.53
C LYS A 373 3.79 -4.45 -9.36
N ASN A 374 3.27 -3.32 -8.86
CA ASN A 374 1.84 -3.11 -8.61
C ASN A 374 1.06 -2.84 -9.90
N ASN A 375 1.71 -2.29 -10.94
CA ASN A 375 1.07 -1.85 -12.17
C ASN A 375 1.82 -2.33 -13.42
N ILE A 376 2.14 -3.63 -13.51
CA ILE A 376 2.97 -4.18 -14.59
C ILE A 376 2.45 -3.82 -15.98
N ALA A 377 1.13 -3.74 -16.18
CA ALA A 377 0.53 -3.42 -17.48
C ALA A 377 0.74 -1.95 -17.90
N ASN A 378 1.09 -1.04 -16.99
CA ASN A 378 1.10 0.39 -17.24
C ASN A 378 2.45 0.85 -17.84
N PRO A 379 2.49 1.28 -19.11
CA PRO A 379 3.74 1.62 -19.78
C PRO A 379 4.44 2.86 -19.17
N ASN A 380 3.71 3.77 -18.53
CA ASN A 380 4.31 4.96 -17.90
C ASN A 380 5.18 4.59 -16.70
N MET A 381 4.79 3.57 -15.93
CA MET A 381 5.57 3.09 -14.78
C MET A 381 6.92 2.51 -15.23
N TRP A 382 6.93 1.80 -16.36
CA TRP A 382 8.15 1.29 -16.98
C TRP A 382 9.05 2.40 -17.51
N GLY A 383 8.47 3.40 -18.17
CA GLY A 383 9.22 4.57 -18.63
C GLY A 383 9.87 5.34 -17.48
N LEU A 384 9.18 5.47 -16.36
CA LEU A 384 9.71 6.09 -15.14
C LEU A 384 10.86 5.28 -14.53
N LEU A 385 10.69 3.96 -14.39
CA LEU A 385 11.75 3.07 -13.88
C LEU A 385 12.97 3.05 -14.81
N ALA A 386 12.79 3.15 -16.13
CA ALA A 386 13.90 3.26 -17.07
C ALA A 386 14.77 4.50 -16.80
N THR A 387 14.15 5.64 -16.51
CA THR A 387 14.86 6.87 -16.14
C THR A 387 15.60 6.71 -14.81
N ALA A 388 15.00 6.05 -13.82
CA ALA A 388 15.66 5.75 -12.54
C ALA A 388 16.87 4.83 -12.68
N CYS A 389 16.87 3.94 -13.68
CA CYS A 389 17.95 2.98 -13.95
C CYS A 389 19.02 3.52 -14.91
N GLN A 390 19.17 4.83 -15.06
CA GLN A 390 20.11 5.41 -16.03
C GLN A 390 21.58 4.98 -15.86
N GLY A 391 22.00 4.57 -14.65
CA GLY A 391 23.34 4.04 -14.39
C GLY A 391 23.60 2.62 -14.92
N ASN A 392 22.57 1.92 -15.42
CA ASN A 392 22.71 0.60 -16.02
C ASN A 392 21.98 0.56 -17.37
N PHE A 393 22.75 0.69 -18.45
CA PHE A 393 22.22 0.75 -19.82
C PHE A 393 21.32 -0.45 -20.16
N THR A 394 21.73 -1.66 -19.80
CA THR A 394 20.98 -2.88 -20.13
C THR A 394 19.64 -2.95 -19.41
N ILE A 395 19.60 -2.59 -18.11
CA ILE A 395 18.36 -2.53 -17.33
C ILE A 395 17.45 -1.41 -17.85
N LYS A 396 18.01 -0.23 -18.13
CA LYS A 396 17.26 0.88 -18.74
C LYS A 396 16.59 0.43 -20.04
N MET A 397 17.33 -0.25 -20.91
CA MET A 397 16.81 -0.76 -22.18
C MET A 397 15.74 -1.82 -22.01
N ALA A 398 15.89 -2.70 -21.01
CA ALA A 398 14.85 -3.66 -20.66
C ALA A 398 13.56 -2.95 -20.23
N CYS A 399 13.64 -1.94 -19.35
CA CYS A 399 12.48 -1.15 -18.93
C CYS A 399 11.84 -0.37 -20.08
N LEU A 400 12.63 0.23 -20.98
CA LEU A 400 12.11 0.95 -22.15
C LEU A 400 11.40 0.02 -23.13
N TYR A 401 11.98 -1.16 -23.40
CA TYR A 401 11.36 -2.20 -24.20
C TYR A 401 9.99 -2.59 -23.60
N GLN A 402 9.95 -2.82 -22.29
CA GLN A 402 8.74 -3.12 -21.55
C GLN A 402 7.68 -2.00 -21.58
N ALA A 403 8.08 -0.73 -21.66
CA ALA A 403 7.16 0.37 -21.85
C ALA A 403 6.55 0.36 -23.26
N CYS A 404 7.36 0.11 -24.29
CA CYS A 404 6.91 0.11 -25.69
C CYS A 404 6.00 -1.07 -26.04
N THR A 405 6.15 -2.23 -25.38
CA THR A 405 5.34 -3.42 -25.68
C THR A 405 3.95 -3.42 -25.02
N ARG A 406 3.71 -2.60 -23.99
CA ARG A 406 2.50 -2.69 -23.14
C ARG A 406 1.38 -1.70 -23.43
N GLY A 407 1.57 -0.77 -24.36
CA GLY A 407 0.50 0.12 -24.81
C GLY A 407 0.97 1.55 -25.08
N THR A 408 0.05 2.51 -24.94
CA THR A 408 0.32 3.92 -25.24
C THR A 408 1.15 4.56 -24.15
N MET A 409 2.40 4.89 -24.48
CA MET A 409 3.37 5.64 -23.69
C MET A 409 3.61 7.07 -24.22
N SER A 410 4.42 7.85 -23.48
CA SER A 410 4.93 9.13 -23.98
C SER A 410 5.89 8.94 -25.17
N GLN A 411 5.88 9.90 -26.11
CA GLN A 411 6.77 9.84 -27.29
C GLN A 411 8.25 9.91 -26.90
N ASN A 412 8.59 10.58 -25.79
CA ASN A 412 9.96 10.64 -25.27
C ASN A 412 10.47 9.26 -24.82
N VAL A 413 9.63 8.44 -24.19
CA VAL A 413 10.03 7.07 -23.80
C VAL A 413 10.33 6.23 -25.04
N ARG A 414 9.48 6.31 -26.07
CA ARG A 414 9.70 5.63 -27.35
C ARG A 414 10.99 6.12 -28.04
N LYS A 415 11.21 7.43 -28.09
CA LYS A 415 12.44 8.02 -28.64
C LYS A 415 13.69 7.48 -27.92
N ASN A 416 13.69 7.49 -26.59
CA ASN A 416 14.80 6.96 -25.80
C ASN A 416 15.06 5.47 -26.06
N PHE A 417 14.01 4.68 -26.34
CA PHE A 417 14.16 3.29 -26.71
C PHE A 417 14.83 3.15 -28.09
N ILE A 418 14.36 3.90 -29.09
CA ILE A 418 14.94 3.94 -30.44
C ILE A 418 16.42 4.34 -30.39
N ASP A 419 16.73 5.44 -29.71
CA ASP A 419 18.11 5.93 -29.56
C ASP A 419 19.01 4.88 -28.91
N GLY A 420 18.48 4.16 -27.90
CA GLY A 420 19.19 3.07 -27.26
C GLY A 420 19.43 1.86 -28.16
N LEU A 421 18.45 1.46 -28.99
CA LEU A 421 18.62 0.39 -29.98
C LEU A 421 19.69 0.76 -31.03
N ILE A 422 19.69 2.02 -31.49
CA ILE A 422 20.71 2.51 -32.42
C ILE A 422 22.09 2.54 -31.76
N ALA A 423 22.17 2.99 -30.50
CA ALA A 423 23.41 3.06 -29.73
C ALA A 423 24.06 1.67 -29.48
N MET A 424 23.27 0.59 -29.48
CA MET A 424 23.80 -0.78 -29.40
C MET A 424 24.62 -1.20 -30.63
N LYS A 425 24.46 -0.51 -31.78
CA LYS A 425 25.17 -0.79 -33.04
C LYS A 425 25.09 -2.27 -33.50
N ASP A 426 24.00 -2.95 -33.17
CA ASP A 426 23.72 -4.33 -33.60
C ASP A 426 22.65 -4.32 -34.70
N PRO A 427 22.98 -4.72 -35.94
CA PRO A 427 22.02 -4.76 -37.04
C PRO A 427 20.77 -5.59 -36.78
N ASN A 428 20.82 -6.57 -35.87
CA ASN A 428 19.66 -7.38 -35.49
C ASN A 428 18.55 -6.54 -34.82
N TYR A 429 18.87 -5.35 -34.29
CA TYR A 429 17.89 -4.46 -33.65
C TYR A 429 17.30 -3.42 -34.60
N TYR A 430 17.88 -3.20 -35.78
CA TYR A 430 17.39 -2.21 -36.74
C TYR A 430 15.96 -2.48 -37.24
N PRO A 431 15.52 -3.72 -37.50
CA PRO A 431 14.12 -4.00 -37.83
C PRO A 431 13.13 -3.49 -36.78
N ILE A 432 13.47 -3.65 -35.50
CA ILE A 432 12.65 -3.23 -34.37
C ILE A 432 12.72 -1.71 -34.18
N ALA A 433 13.92 -1.12 -34.33
CA ALA A 433 14.08 0.32 -34.32
C ALA A 433 13.23 0.98 -35.41
N LYS A 434 13.24 0.45 -36.64
CA LYS A 434 12.40 0.93 -37.76
C LYS A 434 10.91 0.88 -37.41
N ARG A 435 10.43 -0.23 -36.85
CA ARG A 435 9.04 -0.39 -36.39
C ARG A 435 8.64 0.67 -35.36
N GLU A 436 9.51 0.99 -34.40
CA GLU A 436 9.22 2.00 -33.38
C GLU A 436 9.32 3.43 -33.95
N ILE A 437 10.28 3.71 -34.83
CA ILE A 437 10.41 5.00 -35.53
C ILE A 437 9.13 5.33 -36.29
N LEU A 438 8.58 4.39 -37.05
CA LEU A 438 7.35 4.59 -37.82
C LEU A 438 6.10 4.85 -36.96
N GLN A 439 6.17 4.55 -35.66
CA GLN A 439 5.11 4.86 -34.71
C GLN A 439 5.31 6.20 -33.97
N LEU A 440 6.39 6.93 -34.23
CA LEU A 440 6.57 8.29 -33.68
C LEU A 440 5.57 9.25 -34.31
N ARG A 441 5.00 10.15 -33.49
CA ARG A 441 4.05 11.18 -33.97
C ARG A 441 4.73 12.41 -34.57
N ASN A 442 5.97 12.69 -34.17
CA ASN A 442 6.73 13.84 -34.67
C ASN A 442 7.35 13.53 -36.03
N LYS A 443 6.83 14.15 -37.10
CA LYS A 443 7.26 13.90 -38.48
C LYS A 443 8.72 14.31 -38.75
N GLU A 444 9.20 15.38 -38.12
CA GLU A 444 10.59 15.85 -38.28
C GLU A 444 11.57 14.85 -37.68
N GLN A 445 11.28 14.34 -36.48
CA GLN A 445 12.08 13.29 -35.85
C GLN A 445 12.11 12.02 -36.70
N VAL A 446 10.97 11.61 -37.25
CA VAL A 446 10.92 10.47 -38.18
C VAL A 446 11.82 10.70 -39.40
N GLN A 447 11.82 11.91 -39.95
CA GLN A 447 12.65 12.23 -41.11
C GLN A 447 14.15 12.19 -40.78
N GLN A 448 14.54 12.62 -39.58
CA GLN A 448 15.92 12.48 -39.08
C GLN A 448 16.34 11.02 -38.96
N TYR A 449 15.45 10.13 -38.50
CA TYR A 449 15.79 8.70 -38.45
C TYR A 449 15.82 8.05 -39.85
N LYS A 450 15.04 8.56 -40.81
CA LYS A 450 15.04 8.06 -42.20
C LYS A 450 16.34 8.32 -42.95
N SER A 451 17.15 9.30 -42.51
CA SER A 451 18.46 9.58 -43.14
C SER A 451 19.56 8.62 -42.69
N PHE A 452 19.33 7.71 -41.73
CA PHE A 452 20.32 6.69 -41.39
C PHE A 452 20.46 5.68 -42.54
N GLU A 453 21.71 5.33 -42.88
CA GLU A 453 22.05 4.45 -44.02
C GLU A 453 21.28 3.12 -43.99
N TRP A 454 21.13 2.52 -42.81
CA TRP A 454 20.43 1.23 -42.65
C TRP A 454 18.91 1.32 -42.84
N PHE A 455 18.29 2.51 -42.75
CA PHE A 455 16.84 2.63 -42.59
C PHE A 455 16.08 2.12 -43.81
N ASN A 456 16.49 2.49 -45.02
CA ASN A 456 15.79 2.13 -46.26
C ASN A 456 15.92 0.63 -46.56
N ASP A 457 17.11 0.06 -46.31
CA ASP A 457 17.43 -1.33 -46.63
C ASP A 457 16.95 -2.34 -45.58
N THR A 458 16.60 -1.86 -44.37
CA THR A 458 16.10 -2.72 -43.30
C THR A 458 14.62 -3.02 -43.45
N LYS A 459 14.24 -4.31 -43.42
CA LYS A 459 12.83 -4.72 -43.34
C LYS A 459 12.26 -4.42 -41.95
N GLU A 460 11.07 -3.82 -41.89
CA GLU A 460 10.37 -3.56 -40.62
C GLU A 460 10.03 -4.87 -39.89
N ALA A 461 10.25 -4.89 -38.57
CA ALA A 461 9.84 -5.99 -37.71
C ALA A 461 8.31 -6.07 -37.57
N SER A 462 7.78 -7.27 -37.43
CA SER A 462 6.39 -7.53 -37.05
C SER A 462 6.09 -7.03 -35.63
N LYS A 463 4.80 -6.82 -35.32
CA LYS A 463 4.33 -6.55 -33.95
C LYS A 463 4.64 -7.70 -32.98
N ASN A 464 4.78 -8.93 -33.49
CA ASN A 464 5.08 -10.11 -32.68
C ASN A 464 6.57 -10.33 -32.46
N ASP A 465 7.43 -9.54 -33.11
CA ASP A 465 8.87 -9.68 -32.94
C ASP A 465 9.29 -9.09 -31.59
N ILE A 466 9.91 -9.96 -30.78
CA ILE A 466 10.35 -9.68 -29.41
C ILE A 466 11.87 -9.57 -29.33
N ILE A 467 12.38 -8.99 -28.24
CA ILE A 467 13.80 -9.01 -27.89
C ILE A 467 14.01 -9.91 -26.64
N PRO A 468 14.24 -11.22 -26.80
CA PRO A 468 14.24 -12.17 -25.69
C PRO A 468 15.26 -11.84 -24.59
N ARG A 469 16.41 -11.29 -24.97
CA ARG A 469 17.47 -10.90 -24.02
C ARG A 469 17.02 -9.80 -23.05
N LEU A 470 16.27 -8.80 -23.54
CA LEU A 470 15.76 -7.72 -22.71
C LEU A 470 14.60 -8.20 -21.83
N ASP A 471 13.78 -9.11 -22.33
CA ASP A 471 12.67 -9.70 -21.59
C ASP A 471 13.15 -10.53 -20.39
N ALA A 472 14.23 -11.31 -20.57
CA ALA A 472 14.82 -12.11 -19.50
C ALA A 472 15.37 -11.27 -18.32
N ILE A 473 15.83 -10.05 -18.58
CA ILE A 473 16.37 -9.14 -17.55
C ILE A 473 15.27 -8.66 -16.61
N VAL A 474 14.06 -8.45 -17.14
CA VAL A 474 12.93 -7.90 -16.39
C VAL A 474 12.51 -8.81 -15.25
N SER A 475 12.51 -10.11 -15.51
CA SER A 475 12.20 -11.13 -14.52
C SER A 475 13.14 -11.04 -13.32
N LYS A 476 14.45 -10.97 -13.58
CA LYS A 476 15.48 -10.84 -12.55
C LYS A 476 15.43 -9.49 -11.84
N LEU A 477 15.08 -8.43 -12.56
CA LEU A 477 14.97 -7.07 -12.00
C LEU A 477 13.83 -6.96 -11.00
N LEU A 478 12.65 -7.48 -11.35
CA LEU A 478 11.49 -7.39 -10.48
C LEU A 478 11.56 -8.40 -9.34
N TYR A 479 12.12 -9.59 -9.58
CA TYR A 479 12.10 -10.69 -8.62
C TYR A 479 13.50 -11.32 -8.50
N PRO A 480 14.47 -10.61 -7.90
CA PRO A 480 15.85 -11.06 -7.83
C PRO A 480 16.02 -12.38 -7.06
N ASP A 481 15.18 -12.61 -6.04
CA ASP A 481 15.24 -13.78 -5.16
C ASP A 481 14.29 -14.91 -5.57
N ALA A 482 13.55 -14.77 -6.68
CA ALA A 482 12.52 -15.73 -7.04
C ALA A 482 13.11 -16.90 -7.84
N GLU A 483 13.08 -18.09 -7.24
CA GLU A 483 13.55 -19.31 -7.88
C GLU A 483 12.48 -19.94 -8.79
N PRO A 484 12.88 -20.56 -9.91
CA PRO A 484 11.97 -21.35 -10.73
C PRO A 484 11.41 -22.52 -9.93
N CYS A 485 10.09 -22.71 -9.97
CA CYS A 485 9.46 -23.90 -9.40
C CYS A 485 8.91 -24.79 -10.52
N ARG A 486 8.92 -26.10 -10.28
CA ARG A 486 8.34 -27.09 -11.20
C ARG A 486 6.84 -27.22 -10.90
N PHE A 487 6.03 -27.25 -11.95
CA PHE A 487 4.59 -27.40 -11.84
C PHE A 487 4.03 -28.26 -12.98
N TYR A 488 2.88 -28.87 -12.74
CA TYR A 488 2.19 -29.72 -13.69
C TYR A 488 0.84 -29.11 -14.08
N VAL A 489 0.50 -29.11 -15.37
CA VAL A 489 -0.78 -28.57 -15.85
C VAL A 489 -1.86 -29.65 -15.77
N ASP A 490 -2.67 -29.59 -14.70
CA ASP A 490 -3.74 -30.54 -14.47
C ASP A 490 -4.93 -30.31 -15.43
N TRP A 491 -5.39 -29.07 -15.54
CA TRP A 491 -6.59 -28.76 -16.32
C TRP A 491 -6.52 -27.36 -16.93
N GLN A 492 -7.29 -27.11 -17.99
CA GLN A 492 -7.40 -25.79 -18.59
C GLN A 492 -8.82 -25.52 -19.08
N ASN A 493 -9.21 -24.24 -19.10
CA ASN A 493 -10.38 -23.74 -19.83
C ASN A 493 -9.98 -22.64 -20.81
N GLU A 494 -10.95 -21.97 -21.43
CA GLU A 494 -10.71 -20.89 -22.40
C GLU A 494 -9.84 -19.75 -21.85
N HIS A 495 -9.87 -19.51 -20.53
CA HIS A 495 -9.22 -18.35 -19.92
C HIS A 495 -8.02 -18.70 -19.03
N ASN A 496 -7.91 -19.93 -18.52
CA ASN A 496 -6.98 -20.27 -17.44
C ASN A 496 -6.38 -21.67 -17.59
N TYR A 497 -5.15 -21.79 -17.09
CA TYR A 497 -4.51 -23.04 -16.70
C TYR A 497 -4.65 -23.23 -15.20
N TRP A 498 -4.93 -24.45 -14.78
CA TRP A 498 -4.88 -24.89 -13.40
C TRP A 498 -3.68 -25.80 -13.23
N VAL A 499 -2.76 -25.35 -12.38
CA VAL A 499 -1.47 -26.00 -12.20
C VAL A 499 -1.33 -26.54 -10.79
N VAL A 500 -0.48 -27.55 -10.68
CA VAL A 500 -0.19 -28.26 -9.45
C VAL A 500 1.28 -28.10 -9.14
N ILE A 501 1.59 -27.61 -7.95
CA ILE A 501 2.95 -27.41 -7.48
C ILE A 501 3.18 -28.40 -6.33
N PRO A 502 4.24 -29.23 -6.37
CA PRO A 502 4.57 -30.09 -5.25
C PRO A 502 5.10 -29.23 -4.11
N ASN A 503 4.52 -29.36 -2.91
CA ASN A 503 5.05 -28.69 -1.72
C ASN A 503 6.08 -29.58 -1.05
N ALA A 504 7.35 -29.18 -1.15
CA ALA A 504 8.47 -29.90 -0.54
C ALA A 504 8.34 -30.06 0.99
N LYS A 505 7.60 -29.18 1.67
CA LYS A 505 7.49 -29.19 3.14
C LYS A 505 6.36 -30.06 3.68
N SER A 506 5.30 -30.32 2.92
CA SER A 506 4.08 -30.95 3.46
C SER A 506 3.65 -32.24 2.77
N LYS A 507 4.39 -32.73 1.76
CA LYS A 507 3.95 -33.82 0.86
C LYS A 507 2.58 -33.57 0.21
N LEU A 508 2.04 -32.34 0.31
CA LEU A 508 0.76 -31.93 -0.27
C LEU A 508 1.00 -31.19 -1.58
N PHE A 509 -0.01 -31.22 -2.43
CA PHE A 509 -0.01 -30.51 -3.70
C PHE A 509 -0.78 -29.20 -3.58
N VAL A 510 -0.16 -28.10 -4.01
CA VAL A 510 -0.79 -26.78 -4.03
C VAL A 510 -1.36 -26.53 -5.42
N ARG A 511 -2.68 -26.30 -5.47
CA ARG A 511 -3.37 -25.91 -6.70
C ARG A 511 -3.27 -24.41 -6.89
N ARG A 512 -2.81 -23.96 -8.06
CA ARG A 512 -2.77 -22.54 -8.44
C ARG A 512 -3.41 -22.31 -9.80
N LYS A 513 -3.83 -21.07 -10.04
CA LYS A 513 -4.47 -20.63 -11.29
C LYS A 513 -3.56 -19.66 -12.05
N ILE A 514 -3.35 -19.91 -13.34
CA ILE A 514 -2.61 -19.06 -14.27
C ILE A 514 -3.54 -18.60 -15.39
N ARG A 515 -3.61 -17.29 -15.68
CA ARG A 515 -4.44 -16.76 -16.78
C ARG A 515 -3.74 -16.96 -18.14
N LYS A 516 -4.42 -17.57 -19.12
CA LYS A 516 -3.89 -17.84 -20.47
C LYS A 516 -3.35 -16.61 -21.19
N LYS A 517 -3.98 -15.45 -21.02
CA LYS A 517 -3.53 -14.18 -21.61
C LYS A 517 -2.18 -13.67 -21.10
N LEU A 518 -1.70 -14.23 -19.99
CA LEU A 518 -0.40 -13.91 -19.40
C LEU A 518 0.65 -14.96 -19.76
N VAL A 519 0.35 -15.80 -20.76
CA VAL A 519 1.17 -16.94 -21.15
C VAL A 519 1.51 -16.83 -22.63
N ASP A 520 2.78 -16.55 -22.94
CA ASP A 520 3.24 -16.41 -24.33
C ASP A 520 3.34 -17.77 -25.03
N LYS A 521 3.64 -18.83 -24.27
CA LYS A 521 3.75 -20.21 -24.77
C LYS A 521 2.55 -21.05 -24.35
N LYS A 522 1.75 -21.52 -25.32
CA LYS A 522 0.62 -22.43 -25.02
C LYS A 522 1.10 -23.65 -24.23
N LEU A 523 0.67 -23.75 -22.98
CA LEU A 523 0.90 -24.92 -22.14
C LEU A 523 -0.08 -26.03 -22.53
N LYS A 524 0.39 -27.27 -22.53
CA LYS A 524 -0.44 -28.45 -22.75
C LYS A 524 -0.84 -29.05 -21.42
N THR A 525 -2.07 -29.53 -21.35
CA THR A 525 -2.53 -30.37 -20.23
C THR A 525 -1.71 -31.65 -20.17
N ASN A 526 -1.49 -32.12 -18.95
CA ASN A 526 -0.72 -33.32 -18.66
C ASN A 526 0.77 -33.24 -18.99
N GLN A 527 1.35 -32.04 -18.87
CA GLN A 527 2.79 -31.82 -19.02
C GLN A 527 3.35 -31.04 -17.82
N GLY A 528 4.60 -31.34 -17.50
CA GLY A 528 5.40 -30.64 -16.51
C GLY A 528 6.14 -29.44 -17.11
N TYR A 529 6.22 -28.36 -16.35
CA TYR A 529 6.93 -27.15 -16.72
C TYR A 529 7.71 -26.60 -15.53
N SER A 530 8.70 -25.76 -15.80
CA SER A 530 9.43 -24.98 -14.80
C SER A 530 9.40 -23.51 -15.19
N ALA A 531 9.00 -22.67 -14.24
CA ALA A 531 9.02 -21.22 -14.36
C ALA A 531 9.05 -20.57 -12.99
N VAL A 532 9.45 -19.30 -12.92
CA VAL A 532 9.30 -18.47 -11.72
C VAL A 532 7.82 -18.13 -11.57
N LEU A 533 7.16 -18.60 -10.50
CA LEU A 533 5.76 -18.29 -10.19
C LEU A 533 5.68 -17.25 -9.07
N ILE A 534 4.88 -16.22 -9.29
CA ILE A 534 4.62 -15.17 -8.30
C ILE A 534 3.13 -14.93 -8.17
N SER A 535 2.67 -14.57 -6.97
CA SER A 535 1.28 -14.17 -6.76
C SER A 535 0.97 -12.90 -7.55
N TYR A 536 -0.23 -12.83 -8.08
CA TYR A 536 -0.79 -11.59 -8.59
C TYR A 536 -2.06 -11.31 -7.78
N ASP A 537 -2.07 -10.16 -7.10
CA ASP A 537 -3.02 -9.79 -6.03
C ASP A 537 -2.67 -10.41 -4.66
N ASP A 538 -3.31 -9.93 -3.59
CA ASP A 538 -3.19 -10.48 -2.22
C ASP A 538 -3.71 -11.94 -2.11
N ASP A 539 -4.28 -12.46 -3.20
CA ASP A 539 -4.78 -13.82 -3.31
C ASP A 539 -3.68 -14.78 -3.74
N SER A 540 -3.08 -15.47 -2.77
CA SER A 540 -2.03 -16.47 -3.02
C SER A 540 -2.43 -17.56 -4.02
N THR A 541 -3.73 -17.83 -4.23
CA THR A 541 -4.23 -18.88 -5.15
C THR A 541 -4.05 -18.51 -6.63
N LYS A 542 -3.86 -17.23 -6.93
CA LYS A 542 -3.65 -16.70 -8.27
C LYS A 542 -2.18 -16.40 -8.47
N VAL A 543 -1.58 -17.02 -9.48
CA VAL A 543 -0.18 -16.81 -9.81
C VAL A 543 -0.01 -16.43 -11.27
N LYS A 544 0.98 -15.58 -11.54
CA LYS A 544 1.53 -15.35 -12.87
C LYS A 544 2.93 -15.96 -12.89
N TYR A 545 3.35 -16.52 -14.02
CA TYR A 545 4.76 -16.82 -14.18
C TYR A 545 5.50 -15.62 -14.74
N VAL A 546 6.80 -15.56 -14.52
CA VAL A 546 7.66 -14.48 -14.97
C VAL A 546 8.89 -15.05 -15.68
N GLY A 547 9.14 -14.58 -16.89
CA GLY A 547 10.24 -15.07 -17.74
C GLY A 547 9.91 -16.32 -18.55
N ALA A 548 10.96 -17.01 -19.01
CA ALA A 548 10.84 -18.17 -19.88
C ALA A 548 10.22 -19.38 -19.17
N VAL A 549 9.31 -20.07 -19.86
CA VAL A 549 8.76 -21.36 -19.42
C VAL A 549 9.46 -22.49 -20.13
N SER A 550 10.09 -23.37 -19.35
CA SER A 550 10.75 -24.57 -19.86
C SER A 550 9.87 -25.79 -19.62
N GLU A 551 9.75 -26.65 -20.63
CA GLU A 551 9.13 -27.96 -20.46
C GLU A 551 10.07 -28.84 -19.62
N VAL A 552 9.52 -29.52 -18.61
CA VAL A 552 10.28 -30.43 -17.76
C VAL A 552 10.12 -31.84 -18.33
N ARG A 553 11.19 -32.37 -18.92
CA ARG A 553 11.28 -33.76 -19.39
C ARG A 553 11.99 -34.62 -18.34
N ASP A 554 11.38 -34.66 -17.17
CA ASP A 554 11.86 -35.45 -16.04
C ASP A 554 10.78 -36.49 -15.72
N ASP A 555 11.11 -37.76 -15.92
CA ASP A 555 10.19 -38.86 -15.71
C ASP A 555 9.85 -39.03 -14.23
N GLU A 556 10.79 -38.76 -13.31
CA GLU A 556 10.55 -38.81 -11.87
C GLU A 556 9.57 -37.71 -11.43
N PHE A 557 9.73 -36.50 -11.98
CA PHE A 557 8.75 -35.43 -11.76
C PHE A 557 7.36 -35.79 -12.31
N THR A 558 7.31 -36.41 -13.50
CA THR A 558 6.05 -36.83 -14.12
C THR A 558 5.35 -37.93 -13.33
N LYS A 559 6.12 -38.86 -12.74
CA LYS A 559 5.62 -39.95 -11.87
C LYS A 559 4.84 -39.46 -10.64
N LEU A 560 5.10 -38.23 -10.18
CA LEU A 560 4.34 -37.60 -9.09
C LEU A 560 2.86 -37.36 -9.46
N TYR A 561 2.54 -37.26 -10.76
CA TYR A 561 1.22 -36.88 -11.26
C TYR A 561 0.59 -37.92 -12.19
N ILE A 562 1.41 -38.74 -12.85
CA ILE A 562 0.96 -39.82 -13.72
C ILE A 562 1.76 -41.07 -13.36
N LYS A 563 1.07 -42.15 -12.99
CA LYS A 563 1.70 -43.44 -12.74
C LYS A 563 1.06 -44.53 -13.58
N GLU A 564 1.83 -45.53 -13.92
CA GLU A 564 1.30 -46.78 -14.43
C GLU A 564 0.70 -47.58 -13.26
N ASP A 565 -0.45 -48.20 -13.51
CA ASP A 565 -1.14 -48.99 -12.52
C ASP A 565 -1.91 -50.15 -13.18
N CYS A 566 -2.32 -51.13 -12.38
CA CYS A 566 -3.11 -52.26 -12.84
C CYS A 566 -4.24 -52.62 -11.86
N GLY A 567 -5.28 -53.27 -12.37
CA GLY A 567 -6.39 -53.76 -11.57
C GLY A 567 -7.41 -54.52 -12.40
N VAL A 568 -8.49 -54.94 -11.76
CA VAL A 568 -9.56 -55.76 -12.36
C VAL A 568 -10.80 -54.90 -12.57
N PHE A 569 -11.43 -55.00 -13.74
CA PHE A 569 -12.65 -54.25 -14.01
C PHE A 569 -13.88 -54.88 -13.36
N SER A 570 -14.62 -54.08 -12.60
CA SER A 570 -15.92 -54.42 -12.03
C SER A 570 -16.99 -53.51 -12.63
N ALA A 571 -17.76 -54.05 -13.57
CA ALA A 571 -18.93 -53.44 -14.15
C ALA A 571 -20.08 -53.34 -13.13
N VAL A 572 -20.76 -52.20 -13.13
CA VAL A 572 -21.98 -51.98 -12.33
C VAL A 572 -23.19 -51.92 -13.26
N ARG A 573 -23.09 -51.15 -14.35
CA ARG A 573 -24.10 -51.03 -15.42
C ARG A 573 -23.41 -50.79 -16.75
N ASP A 574 -23.69 -49.65 -17.40
CA ASP A 574 -22.96 -49.15 -18.55
C ASP A 574 -21.61 -48.54 -18.15
N PHE A 575 -21.35 -48.33 -16.86
CA PHE A 575 -20.07 -47.90 -16.29
C PHE A 575 -19.53 -48.93 -15.28
N GLY A 576 -18.28 -48.75 -14.85
CA GLY A 576 -17.67 -49.58 -13.81
C GLY A 576 -16.45 -48.95 -13.16
N PHE A 577 -15.75 -49.75 -12.36
CA PHE A 577 -14.55 -49.33 -11.65
C PHE A 577 -13.42 -50.33 -11.90
N ILE A 578 -12.18 -49.84 -11.96
CA ILE A 578 -11.00 -50.71 -11.87
C ILE A 578 -10.66 -50.81 -10.39
N VAL A 579 -10.76 -52.02 -9.85
CA VAL A 579 -10.53 -52.34 -8.44
C VAL A 579 -9.23 -53.10 -8.28
N LYS A 580 -8.57 -52.94 -7.15
CA LYS A 580 -7.34 -53.67 -6.80
C LYS A 580 -7.60 -54.63 -5.67
N ASP A 581 -7.03 -55.82 -5.78
CA ASP A 581 -7.14 -56.82 -4.71
C ASP A 581 -6.16 -56.50 -3.57
N ASN A 582 -6.70 -56.50 -2.35
CA ASN A 582 -5.94 -56.52 -1.08
C ASN A 582 -5.08 -55.29 -0.74
N GLN A 583 -5.70 -54.11 -0.61
CA GLN A 583 -5.20 -53.08 0.32
C GLN A 583 -6.29 -52.08 0.71
N ALA A 584 -6.49 -51.88 2.02
CA ALA A 584 -7.53 -51.03 2.61
C ALA A 584 -7.38 -49.51 2.35
N LEU A 585 -6.50 -49.12 1.41
CA LEU A 585 -6.10 -47.73 1.16
C LEU A 585 -6.13 -47.33 -0.33
N ASP A 586 -6.44 -48.24 -1.25
CA ASP A 586 -6.41 -47.93 -2.69
C ASP A 586 -7.77 -47.40 -3.20
N GLU A 587 -7.70 -46.29 -3.94
CA GLU A 587 -8.83 -45.62 -4.55
C GLU A 587 -9.34 -46.41 -5.76
N ASP A 588 -10.65 -46.69 -5.82
CA ASP A 588 -11.26 -47.33 -6.99
C ASP A 588 -11.28 -46.36 -8.19
N TYR A 589 -10.86 -46.83 -9.36
CA TYR A 589 -10.73 -45.98 -10.53
C TYR A 589 -11.99 -46.03 -11.40
N PHE A 590 -12.78 -44.96 -11.37
CA PHE A 590 -14.01 -44.84 -12.14
C PHE A 590 -13.78 -44.82 -13.66
N CYS A 591 -14.48 -45.70 -14.38
CA CYS A 591 -14.53 -45.74 -15.83
C CYS A 591 -15.98 -45.46 -16.29
N ASN A 592 -16.16 -44.36 -17.02
CA ASN A 592 -17.47 -43.98 -17.54
C ASN A 592 -17.92 -44.88 -18.70
N SER A 593 -19.20 -44.77 -19.08
CA SER A 593 -19.79 -45.65 -20.08
C SER A 593 -19.25 -45.49 -21.49
N LYS A 594 -18.71 -44.32 -21.81
CA LYS A 594 -18.02 -44.10 -23.09
C LYS A 594 -16.77 -44.98 -23.20
N ILE A 595 -15.91 -44.98 -22.17
CA ILE A 595 -14.67 -45.76 -22.17
C ILE A 595 -14.98 -47.26 -22.14
N VAL A 596 -15.97 -47.68 -21.34
CA VAL A 596 -16.40 -49.09 -21.26
C VAL A 596 -16.79 -49.60 -22.63
N LYS A 597 -17.58 -48.83 -23.40
CA LYS A 597 -17.97 -49.19 -24.76
C LYS A 597 -16.80 -49.14 -25.75
N GLU A 598 -16.02 -48.06 -25.73
CA GLU A 598 -14.89 -47.87 -26.65
C GLU A 598 -13.81 -48.93 -26.51
N LYS A 599 -13.58 -49.42 -25.29
CA LYS A 599 -12.57 -50.44 -24.98
C LYS A 599 -13.15 -51.83 -24.79
N ASN A 600 -14.45 -52.00 -25.06
CA ASN A 600 -15.19 -53.26 -24.90
C ASN A 600 -14.92 -53.95 -23.55
N LEU A 601 -14.89 -53.16 -22.47
CA LEU A 601 -14.52 -53.66 -21.15
C LEU A 601 -15.61 -54.59 -20.61
N ARG A 602 -15.19 -55.76 -20.15
CA ARG A 602 -16.04 -56.79 -19.57
C ARG A 602 -15.68 -57.00 -18.12
N ASN A 603 -16.65 -57.48 -17.36
CA ASN A 603 -16.41 -57.88 -15.98
C ASN A 603 -15.19 -58.81 -15.90
N TYR A 604 -14.36 -58.59 -14.89
CA TYR A 604 -13.13 -59.34 -14.59
C TYR A 604 -11.93 -59.08 -15.52
N ASP A 605 -12.06 -58.23 -16.54
CA ASP A 605 -10.93 -57.87 -17.38
C ASP A 605 -9.79 -57.30 -16.53
N THR A 606 -8.58 -57.80 -16.73
CA THR A 606 -7.39 -57.19 -16.11
C THR A 606 -6.95 -56.02 -16.97
N ILE A 607 -6.92 -54.84 -16.37
CA ILE A 607 -6.62 -53.58 -17.06
C ILE A 607 -5.29 -53.05 -16.57
N LYS A 608 -4.40 -52.78 -17.52
CA LYS A 608 -3.19 -51.99 -17.31
C LYS A 608 -3.45 -50.57 -17.80
N PHE A 609 -3.22 -49.56 -16.97
CA PHE A 609 -3.61 -48.18 -17.27
C PHE A 609 -2.65 -47.15 -16.69
N LEU A 610 -2.74 -45.92 -17.18
CA LEU A 610 -2.17 -44.75 -16.53
C LEU A 610 -3.22 -44.13 -15.61
N ALA A 611 -2.84 -43.94 -14.35
CA ALA A 611 -3.57 -43.16 -13.37
C ALA A 611 -3.02 -41.73 -13.35
N LYS A 612 -3.88 -40.75 -13.15
CA LYS A 612 -3.53 -39.33 -13.00
C LYS A 612 -3.99 -38.80 -11.67
N TYR A 613 -3.10 -38.10 -10.96
CA TYR A 613 -3.45 -37.36 -9.76
C TYR A 613 -4.07 -36.02 -10.14
N SER A 614 -5.31 -35.79 -9.74
CA SER A 614 -6.07 -34.58 -10.10
C SER A 614 -6.98 -34.13 -8.97
N PHE A 615 -7.34 -32.84 -8.98
CA PHE A 615 -8.19 -32.27 -7.92
C PHE A 615 -9.67 -32.55 -8.22
N ASP A 616 -10.30 -33.36 -7.38
CA ASP A 616 -11.73 -33.59 -7.44
C ASP A 616 -12.48 -32.40 -6.84
N LYS A 617 -12.97 -31.51 -7.71
CA LYS A 617 -13.72 -30.32 -7.30
C LYS A 617 -14.98 -30.67 -6.49
N LYS A 618 -15.61 -31.83 -6.72
CA LYS A 618 -16.86 -32.20 -6.04
C LYS A 618 -16.62 -32.54 -4.57
N ASN A 619 -15.48 -33.17 -4.27
CA ASN A 619 -15.14 -33.65 -2.93
C ASN A 619 -14.02 -32.83 -2.26
N GLU A 620 -13.56 -31.77 -2.92
CA GLU A 620 -12.46 -30.88 -2.51
C GLU A 620 -11.19 -31.62 -2.06
N LYS A 621 -10.89 -32.73 -2.72
CA LYS A 621 -9.77 -33.61 -2.38
C LYS A 621 -8.97 -33.96 -3.61
N TRP A 622 -7.67 -34.15 -3.42
CA TRP A 622 -6.82 -34.74 -4.43
C TRP A 622 -6.99 -36.25 -4.43
N LYS A 623 -7.12 -36.83 -5.62
CA LYS A 623 -7.23 -38.28 -5.80
C LYS A 623 -6.61 -38.73 -7.10
N TRP A 624 -6.19 -39.99 -7.13
CA TRP A 624 -5.85 -40.70 -8.35
C TRP A 624 -7.13 -41.06 -9.10
N GLY A 625 -7.16 -40.70 -10.38
CA GLY A 625 -8.22 -41.05 -11.30
C GLY A 625 -7.66 -41.81 -12.50
N TYR A 626 -8.52 -42.60 -13.14
CA TYR A 626 -8.18 -43.21 -14.41
C TYR A 626 -7.86 -42.13 -15.46
N TYR A 627 -6.78 -42.30 -16.23
CA TYR A 627 -6.40 -41.39 -17.32
C TYR A 627 -6.40 -42.07 -18.70
N LYS A 628 -5.74 -43.22 -18.84
CA LYS A 628 -5.63 -43.91 -20.15
C LYS A 628 -5.42 -45.41 -20.00
N ILE A 629 -6.21 -46.23 -20.69
CA ILE A 629 -5.96 -47.69 -20.77
C ILE A 629 -4.77 -47.95 -21.69
N LEU A 630 -3.82 -48.73 -21.20
CA LEU A 630 -2.64 -49.19 -21.93
C LEU A 630 -2.90 -50.57 -22.54
N ALA A 631 -3.47 -51.49 -21.76
CA ALA A 631 -3.81 -52.84 -22.21
C ALA A 631 -5.05 -53.37 -21.47
N VAL A 632 -5.80 -54.23 -22.15
CA VAL A 632 -6.93 -54.98 -21.59
C VAL A 632 -6.68 -56.46 -21.85
N ASN A 633 -6.64 -57.25 -20.79
CA ASN A 633 -6.59 -58.70 -20.88
C ASN A 633 -7.97 -59.23 -20.52
N HIS A 634 -8.68 -59.76 -21.53
CA HIS A 634 -10.03 -60.24 -21.32
C HIS A 634 -10.03 -61.50 -20.47
N ALA A 635 -10.80 -61.49 -19.39
CA ALA A 635 -10.95 -62.64 -18.52
C ALA A 635 -11.79 -63.73 -19.19
N ASN A 636 -11.49 -64.99 -18.88
CA ASN A 636 -12.34 -66.11 -19.24
C ASN A 636 -13.54 -66.16 -18.27
N PRO A 637 -14.79 -65.93 -18.73
CA PRO A 637 -15.94 -65.88 -17.83
C PRO A 637 -16.20 -67.17 -17.07
N ALA A 638 -15.73 -68.32 -17.57
CA ALA A 638 -15.87 -69.62 -16.92
C ALA A 638 -15.13 -69.70 -15.58
N GLU A 639 -14.03 -68.96 -15.40
CA GLU A 639 -13.22 -68.96 -14.17
C GLU A 639 -13.91 -68.22 -13.01
N PHE A 640 -14.92 -67.40 -13.32
CA PHE A 640 -15.65 -66.57 -12.36
C PHE A 640 -17.07 -67.07 -12.10
N LYS A 641 -17.39 -68.27 -12.59
CA LYS A 641 -18.63 -68.99 -12.31
C LYS A 641 -18.32 -70.40 -11.85
N ARG A 642 -18.95 -70.84 -10.75
CA ARG A 642 -18.86 -72.23 -10.32
C ARG A 642 -20.12 -72.67 -9.61
N THR A 643 -20.30 -73.98 -9.51
CA THR A 643 -21.35 -74.55 -8.67
C THR A 643 -20.81 -74.73 -7.26
N PHE A 644 -21.51 -74.17 -6.27
CA PHE A 644 -21.30 -74.49 -4.86
C PHE A 644 -22.31 -75.55 -4.45
N GLN A 645 -21.88 -76.51 -3.65
CA GLN A 645 -22.76 -77.47 -3.01
C GLN A 645 -22.32 -77.68 -1.58
N GLY A 646 -23.19 -77.36 -0.63
CA GLY A 646 -22.86 -77.55 0.78
C GLY A 646 -23.90 -77.01 1.73
N THR A 647 -23.55 -76.96 3.01
CA THR A 647 -24.47 -76.61 4.09
C THR A 647 -24.70 -75.11 4.14
N ALA A 648 -25.96 -74.69 4.17
CA ALA A 648 -26.36 -73.30 4.23
C ALA A 648 -26.51 -72.83 5.69
N THR A 649 -25.74 -71.81 6.07
CA THR A 649 -25.89 -71.10 7.34
C THR A 649 -26.73 -69.83 7.11
N ILE A 650 -27.97 -69.83 7.58
CA ILE A 650 -28.89 -68.69 7.46
C ILE A 650 -28.65 -67.70 8.61
N LYS A 651 -28.60 -66.41 8.29
CA LYS A 651 -28.45 -65.30 9.26
C LYS A 651 -29.48 -64.21 8.95
N LYS A 652 -29.91 -63.48 9.97
CA LYS A 652 -30.69 -62.23 9.81
C LYS A 652 -29.79 -61.04 10.09
N ASN A 653 -29.90 -59.98 9.30
CA ASN A 653 -29.23 -58.71 9.60
C ASN A 653 -30.04 -57.91 10.65
N ARG A 654 -29.48 -56.79 11.13
CA ARG A 654 -30.13 -55.91 12.14
C ARG A 654 -31.51 -55.38 11.72
N THR A 655 -31.81 -55.38 10.43
CA THR A 655 -33.10 -54.95 9.85
C THR A 655 -34.06 -56.11 9.59
N GLY A 656 -33.75 -57.32 10.08
CA GLY A 656 -34.59 -58.51 9.94
C GLY A 656 -34.50 -59.23 8.59
N HIS A 657 -33.73 -58.72 7.63
CA HIS A 657 -33.55 -59.39 6.34
C HIS A 657 -32.67 -60.63 6.49
N ALA A 658 -33.22 -61.78 6.09
CA ALA A 658 -32.51 -63.04 6.04
C ALA A 658 -31.56 -63.11 4.85
N PHE A 659 -30.43 -63.79 5.02
CA PHE A 659 -29.47 -64.16 3.99
C PHE A 659 -28.76 -65.44 4.42
N ALA A 660 -28.06 -66.13 3.51
CA ALA A 660 -27.32 -67.34 3.86
C ALA A 660 -25.88 -67.29 3.34
N PHE A 661 -25.04 -68.11 3.96
CA PHE A 661 -23.74 -68.51 3.42
C PHE A 661 -23.74 -70.01 3.19
N VAL A 662 -23.36 -70.45 1.99
CA VAL A 662 -23.19 -71.86 1.66
C VAL A 662 -21.70 -72.13 1.58
N ASP A 663 -21.24 -73.04 2.41
CA ASP A 663 -19.84 -73.47 2.48
C ASP A 663 -19.71 -74.82 1.77
N ASP A 664 -18.84 -74.92 0.76
CA ASP A 664 -18.58 -76.15 0.00
C ASP A 664 -17.31 -76.88 0.47
N GLY A 665 -16.68 -76.41 1.56
CA GLY A 665 -15.46 -76.96 2.15
C GLY A 665 -14.19 -76.19 1.78
N ASP A 666 -14.17 -75.54 0.62
CA ASP A 666 -13.01 -74.77 0.14
C ASP A 666 -13.25 -73.25 0.21
N ASP A 667 -14.51 -72.81 0.07
CA ASP A 667 -14.86 -71.40 -0.01
C ASP A 667 -16.31 -71.17 0.46
N SER A 668 -16.69 -69.91 0.72
CA SER A 668 -18.06 -69.57 1.11
C SER A 668 -18.76 -68.70 0.07
N CYS A 669 -20.01 -69.03 -0.24
CA CYS A 669 -20.85 -68.29 -1.16
C CYS A 669 -22.00 -67.59 -0.44
N TYR A 670 -22.13 -66.28 -0.66
CA TYR A 670 -23.26 -65.49 -0.16
C TYR A 670 -24.52 -65.73 -0.99
N VAL A 671 -25.65 -65.94 -0.32
CA VAL A 671 -26.97 -66.11 -0.93
C VAL A 671 -27.90 -65.03 -0.37
N SER A 672 -28.53 -64.25 -1.25
CA SER A 672 -29.46 -63.19 -0.83
C SER A 672 -30.78 -63.77 -0.33
N GLY A 673 -31.45 -63.04 0.57
CA GLY A 673 -32.80 -63.38 1.05
C GLY A 673 -33.79 -63.61 -0.09
N ASP A 674 -33.79 -62.76 -1.12
CA ASP A 674 -34.68 -62.89 -2.27
C ASP A 674 -34.50 -64.22 -3.02
N LEU A 675 -33.27 -64.71 -3.13
CA LEU A 675 -32.99 -66.00 -3.78
C LEU A 675 -33.47 -67.17 -2.92
N LEU A 676 -33.29 -67.07 -1.60
CA LEU A 676 -33.78 -68.07 -0.65
C LEU A 676 -35.32 -68.14 -0.67
N THR A 677 -36.00 -66.99 -0.62
CA THR A 677 -37.47 -66.90 -0.71
C THR A 677 -37.98 -67.45 -2.04
N LYS A 678 -37.33 -67.11 -3.16
CA LYS A 678 -37.68 -67.66 -4.50
C LYS A 678 -37.52 -69.18 -4.58
N ALA A 679 -36.59 -69.74 -3.80
CA ALA A 679 -36.38 -71.18 -3.70
C ALA A 679 -37.32 -71.87 -2.69
N GLY A 680 -38.33 -71.15 -2.16
CA GLY A 680 -39.33 -71.72 -1.24
C GLY A 680 -38.81 -71.96 0.18
N ILE A 681 -37.75 -71.25 0.58
CA ILE A 681 -37.22 -71.31 1.96
C ILE A 681 -37.94 -70.25 2.78
N GLU A 682 -38.87 -70.69 3.63
CA GLU A 682 -39.64 -69.82 4.52
C GLU A 682 -38.89 -69.49 5.82
N PHE A 683 -39.05 -68.26 6.29
CA PHE A 683 -38.42 -67.76 7.51
C PHE A 683 -39.46 -67.57 8.63
N ASN A 684 -40.08 -68.65 9.11
CA ASN A 684 -41.10 -68.57 10.14
C ASN A 684 -40.50 -68.33 11.54
N GLY A 685 -40.89 -67.25 12.21
CA GLY A 685 -40.73 -67.07 13.67
C GLY A 685 -40.08 -65.77 14.14
N ASP A 686 -40.82 -65.06 14.98
CA ASP A 686 -40.54 -63.80 15.70
C ASP A 686 -39.51 -63.93 16.85
N SER A 687 -38.50 -64.80 16.73
CA SER A 687 -37.47 -64.90 17.76
C SER A 687 -36.28 -63.98 17.45
N SER A 688 -35.98 -63.10 18.39
CA SER A 688 -34.80 -62.24 18.46
C SER A 688 -33.52 -62.99 18.85
N THR A 689 -33.54 -64.34 18.79
CA THR A 689 -32.39 -65.21 19.06
C THR A 689 -31.77 -65.65 17.74
N THR A 690 -30.44 -65.54 17.66
CA THR A 690 -29.61 -65.67 16.46
C THR A 690 -29.44 -67.07 15.88
N ASP A 691 -30.16 -68.09 16.35
CA ASP A 691 -30.00 -69.46 15.89
C ASP A 691 -31.33 -70.00 15.35
N PHE A 692 -31.36 -70.26 14.03
CA PHE A 692 -32.37 -71.12 13.42
C PHE A 692 -32.24 -72.51 14.06
N ASN A 693 -33.36 -73.10 14.50
CA ASN A 693 -33.40 -74.44 15.11
C ASN A 693 -32.54 -75.43 14.32
N SER A 694 -31.52 -75.96 14.99
CA SER A 694 -30.43 -76.79 14.49
C SER A 694 -30.82 -78.24 14.14
N HIS A 695 -32.02 -78.48 13.61
CA HIS A 695 -32.50 -79.84 13.34
C HIS A 695 -32.74 -80.18 11.87
N ASP A 696 -32.75 -79.20 10.95
CA ASP A 696 -32.71 -79.46 9.51
C ASP A 696 -31.41 -78.91 8.92
N GLN A 697 -30.47 -79.80 8.56
CA GLN A 697 -29.33 -79.38 7.74
C GLN A 697 -29.82 -79.06 6.33
N LEU A 698 -29.95 -77.77 6.04
CA LEU A 698 -30.27 -77.29 4.70
C LEU A 698 -29.00 -77.35 3.84
N SER A 699 -28.98 -78.23 2.85
CA SER A 699 -27.93 -78.29 1.84
C SER A 699 -28.43 -77.65 0.55
N LEU A 700 -27.64 -76.72 0.00
CA LEU A 700 -27.98 -75.99 -1.21
C LEU A 700 -26.94 -76.29 -2.28
N LYS A 701 -27.42 -76.58 -3.49
CA LYS A 701 -26.60 -76.53 -4.71
C LYS A 701 -26.95 -75.28 -5.47
N LEU A 702 -25.97 -74.43 -5.75
CA LEU A 702 -26.19 -73.12 -6.34
C LEU A 702 -25.15 -72.80 -7.40
N LEU A 703 -25.58 -72.07 -8.42
CA LEU A 703 -24.68 -71.44 -9.36
C LEU A 703 -24.25 -70.12 -8.74
N ALA A 704 -22.94 -69.92 -8.59
CA ALA A 704 -22.36 -68.70 -8.04
C ALA A 704 -21.53 -67.98 -9.10
N GLU A 705 -21.52 -66.66 -8.98
CA GLU A 705 -20.62 -65.78 -9.72
C GLU A 705 -19.78 -64.98 -8.72
N LYS A 706 -18.49 -64.82 -9.02
CA LYS A 706 -17.60 -64.00 -8.20
C LYS A 706 -17.96 -62.53 -8.39
N LYS A 707 -18.25 -61.77 -7.34
CA LYS A 707 -18.58 -60.32 -7.44
C LYS A 707 -17.79 -59.51 -6.44
N TYR A 708 -17.40 -58.29 -6.83
CA TYR A 708 -16.65 -57.40 -5.93
C TYR A 708 -17.61 -56.79 -4.91
N ASN A 709 -17.29 -56.97 -3.62
CA ASN A 709 -18.03 -56.37 -2.52
C ASN A 709 -17.35 -55.07 -2.11
N ASP A 710 -17.90 -53.94 -2.58
CA ASP A 710 -17.38 -52.60 -2.30
C ASP A 710 -17.27 -52.30 -0.79
N ARG A 711 -18.19 -52.80 0.04
CA ARG A 711 -18.14 -52.59 1.50
C ARG A 711 -16.99 -53.34 2.18
N ARG A 712 -16.64 -54.52 1.65
CA ARG A 712 -15.60 -55.39 2.20
C ARG A 712 -14.28 -55.30 1.43
N LYS A 713 -14.24 -54.52 0.34
CA LYS A 713 -13.10 -54.34 -0.57
C LYS A 713 -12.44 -55.66 -0.98
N LYS A 714 -13.27 -56.65 -1.32
CA LYS A 714 -12.82 -57.97 -1.77
C LYS A 714 -13.79 -58.61 -2.75
N TRP A 715 -13.28 -59.48 -3.61
CA TRP A 715 -14.11 -60.39 -4.38
C TRP A 715 -14.69 -61.49 -3.48
N GLU A 716 -15.99 -61.75 -3.61
CA GLU A 716 -16.68 -62.82 -2.90
C GLU A 716 -17.60 -63.58 -3.87
N TRP A 717 -17.82 -64.86 -3.60
CA TRP A 717 -18.79 -65.64 -4.36
C TRP A 717 -20.20 -65.24 -3.95
N ARG A 718 -21.05 -64.97 -4.94
CA ARG A 718 -22.48 -64.69 -4.74
C ARG A 718 -23.32 -65.60 -5.61
N ALA A 719 -24.35 -66.19 -5.01
CA ALA A 719 -25.29 -67.02 -5.74
C ALA A 719 -26.00 -66.18 -6.83
N SER A 720 -25.97 -66.66 -8.06
CA SER A 720 -26.81 -66.17 -9.15
C SER A 720 -28.15 -66.91 -9.19
N SER A 721 -28.16 -68.19 -8.83
CA SER A 721 -29.37 -69.01 -8.74
C SER A 721 -29.17 -70.19 -7.78
N ILE A 722 -30.25 -70.63 -7.15
CA ILE A 722 -30.29 -71.88 -6.40
C ILE A 722 -30.79 -72.96 -7.36
N GLN A 723 -30.01 -74.02 -7.53
CA GLN A 723 -30.32 -75.11 -8.45
C GLN A 723 -31.09 -76.23 -7.74
N GLU A 724 -30.68 -76.60 -6.53
CA GLU A 724 -31.33 -77.65 -5.73
C GLU A 724 -31.37 -77.24 -4.26
N VAL A 725 -32.47 -77.57 -3.58
CA VAL A 725 -32.67 -77.41 -2.15
C VAL A 725 -32.89 -78.78 -1.53
N ASN A 726 -31.90 -79.27 -0.79
CA ASN A 726 -31.97 -80.55 -0.12
C ASN A 726 -32.22 -80.30 1.37
N LYS A 727 -33.44 -80.57 1.83
CA LYS A 727 -33.77 -80.61 3.25
C LYS A 727 -33.41 -82.00 3.75
N GLY A 728 -32.35 -82.12 4.55
CA GLY A 728 -32.00 -83.37 5.18
C GLY A 728 -33.10 -83.78 6.16
N VAL A 729 -33.94 -84.74 5.77
CA VAL A 729 -34.82 -85.46 6.70
C VAL A 729 -33.92 -86.45 7.44
N LYS A 730 -33.88 -86.37 8.77
CA LYS A 730 -33.50 -87.53 9.57
C LYS A 730 -34.74 -88.34 9.88
#